data_AF-A0A336MZ96-F1
#
_entry.id   AF-A0A336MZ96-F1
#
_cell.length_a   1.000
_cell.length_b   1.000
_cell.length_c   1.000
_cell.angle_alpha   90.00
_cell.angle_beta   90.00
_cell.angle_gamma   90.00
#
_symmetry.space_group_name_H-M   'P 1'
#
loop_
_entity.id
_entity.type
_entity.pdbx_description
1 polymer ?
#
loop_
_entity_poly.entity_id
_entity_poly.type
_entity_poly.pdbx_seq_one_letter_code
_entity_poly.pdbx_strand_id
1 'polypeptide(L)'
;MHGNNKRQRNSFIDFYTPPPPPDVLSVKCGDLWQGYLGMYVRLRGRIVKARLGRFLEIRDSRGIAQLVADDDNPRMLRMFQSIPIDSYITVYGIVRSRLTPNKSIPTGYVELHVEDIRDVDYPMDENGSGPNQRRRLNTSAPAAPVSRTVTSIEFKKINGSKGLLDRLNNRLTTCGELRSIDVGKHVTLVGWIDRKKHGKFLHLRDGYGQTQIVIDNENPVIKQTVAAINADSFVLVKGHVVSRPSSNKNTAFETGDIEVLVEEFQMLDPELPYDGPILPQNQVQSETEPMDIANNTVETSQQQKSAPKTPKVNTFTNRTHTCGELGDKDIGKEVVLCGWLEFERMRKFFTLRDGYGCTQIMLPDDLGEKLRIETIPFESILQVKGTVMGRPPGMRNETMATGGIEVILSDLQILNKAKSKLPIEIREHNRAKEPLRLEYRYIDLRFSDMQKNLRTRSKVLMKMREYLINHAGFVEVETPTLFRRSPGGAQEFVVPSRKPGHFYSLVQSPQQLKQMLMVGAIDRYFQIARCYRDEATRPDRQPEFTQLDVELSFSDRDKIMELIEKVLVNCWPDFCGALNTPFPRLTYDQAMADYGTDKPDIRFAMKLIDITKSIELNPELKEGHKNFGSSAILIKFPHSSLPNQLKENLNNIAKQYPKTKFVTSKIVPDVSQWIEGGLTRLVGQDVTKALSSELHLEDNDLLLFAYGDKEQSQLLMGRVRVAMRQSMEVRGIYTPDTSFSLCWVLDFPLLSEGEKEGTFESVHHPFTAPHPDDMHLLHAQKDLPKIRSLAYDLVLNGQEIGGGSIRIHDPNLQKLIIQDLLKLDITEFNHMLDALRSGCPPHGGIALGIDRLLAIMCNVESIRDVIAFPKGFDGKDHLSKAPMPITEAEKELYNIEIKVPEKVTEKVTETGNSSSKSAENTNTSLNESGTTETIKAMS
;
A
#
# COMPACT_ATOMS: atom_id res chain seq x y z
N MET A 1 -61.67 -1.10 2.79
CA MET A 1 -61.25 -1.94 1.65
C MET A 1 -59.88 -1.47 1.18
N HIS A 2 -58.88 -2.33 1.32
CA HIS A 2 -57.52 -2.15 0.82
C HIS A 2 -57.44 -2.54 -0.67
N GLY A 3 -56.61 -1.84 -1.43
CA GLY A 3 -56.17 -2.28 -2.76
C GLY A 3 -54.85 -1.58 -3.11
N ASN A 4 -53.71 -2.22 -2.85
CA ASN A 4 -52.94 -3.06 -3.76
C ASN A 4 -52.33 -2.31 -4.96
N ASN A 5 -51.10 -1.82 -4.77
CA ASN A 5 -50.18 -1.54 -5.88
C ASN A 5 -49.18 -2.69 -6.02
N LYS A 6 -49.36 -3.44 -7.12
CA LYS A 6 -48.37 -4.36 -7.68
C LYS A 6 -47.14 -3.57 -8.12
N ARG A 7 -45.95 -3.94 -7.63
CA ARG A 7 -44.68 -3.65 -8.31
C ARG A 7 -44.11 -4.94 -8.88
N GLN A 8 -44.02 -4.97 -10.21
CA GLN A 8 -43.28 -5.96 -10.98
C GLN A 8 -41.81 -5.98 -10.52
N ARG A 9 -41.30 -7.16 -10.16
CA ARG A 9 -39.87 -7.44 -10.09
C ARG A 9 -39.46 -8.05 -11.42
N ASN A 10 -38.62 -7.32 -12.16
CA ASN A 10 -37.86 -7.90 -13.26
C ASN A 10 -36.77 -8.81 -12.69
N SER A 11 -36.72 -10.03 -13.23
CA SER A 11 -35.72 -11.08 -13.07
C SER A 11 -34.31 -10.62 -13.43
N PHE A 12 -33.27 -11.12 -12.74
CA PHE A 12 -32.03 -11.60 -13.38
C PHE A 12 -31.14 -12.42 -12.41
N ILE A 13 -30.76 -13.61 -12.91
CA ILE A 13 -29.65 -14.53 -12.56
C ILE A 13 -29.80 -15.43 -11.31
N ASP A 14 -30.28 -16.64 -11.61
CA ASP A 14 -30.22 -17.87 -10.81
C ASP A 14 -28.78 -18.26 -10.45
N PHE A 15 -28.54 -18.49 -9.16
CA PHE A 15 -27.52 -19.43 -8.71
C PHE A 15 -28.23 -20.66 -8.18
N TYR A 16 -27.88 -21.82 -8.75
CA TYR A 16 -28.40 -23.15 -8.44
C TYR A 16 -28.46 -23.38 -6.92
N THR A 17 -29.64 -23.17 -6.33
CA THR A 17 -30.01 -23.70 -5.02
C THR A 17 -31.03 -24.79 -5.33
N PRO A 18 -30.83 -26.05 -4.92
CA PRO A 18 -31.84 -27.06 -5.17
C PRO A 18 -33.18 -26.57 -4.58
N PRO A 19 -34.29 -26.69 -5.33
CA PRO A 19 -35.61 -26.32 -4.81
C PRO A 19 -35.85 -27.05 -3.49
N PRO A 20 -36.52 -26.43 -2.50
CA PRO A 20 -36.80 -27.12 -1.24
C PRO A 20 -37.54 -28.43 -1.54
N PRO A 21 -37.17 -29.54 -0.88
CA PRO A 21 -37.94 -30.77 -1.04
C PRO A 21 -39.40 -30.47 -0.70
N PRO A 22 -40.36 -30.78 -1.60
CA PRO A 22 -41.77 -30.61 -1.30
C PRO A 22 -42.11 -31.56 -0.14
N ASP A 23 -42.83 -31.04 0.85
CA ASP A 23 -43.33 -31.75 2.04
C ASP A 23 -42.34 -31.98 3.22
N VAL A 24 -41.57 -30.96 3.63
CA VAL A 24 -40.91 -30.99 4.94
C VAL A 24 -41.91 -30.63 6.05
N LEU A 25 -42.07 -31.55 7.01
CA LEU A 25 -42.98 -31.39 8.14
C LEU A 25 -42.53 -30.23 9.04
N SER A 26 -43.34 -29.17 9.13
CA SER A 26 -43.07 -28.04 10.02
C SER A 26 -43.55 -28.38 11.43
N VAL A 27 -42.62 -28.43 12.37
CA VAL A 27 -42.89 -28.76 13.78
C VAL A 27 -42.58 -27.53 14.63
N LYS A 28 -43.33 -27.33 15.73
CA LYS A 28 -43.01 -26.31 16.72
C LYS A 28 -41.94 -26.83 17.67
N CYS A 29 -41.05 -25.97 18.17
CA CYS A 29 -39.90 -26.37 18.96
C CYS A 29 -40.31 -27.21 20.18
N GLY A 30 -41.35 -26.79 20.90
CA GLY A 30 -41.86 -27.54 22.06
C GLY A 30 -42.64 -28.82 21.76
N ASP A 31 -43.08 -29.00 20.52
CA ASP A 31 -43.85 -30.16 20.09
C ASP A 31 -42.95 -31.26 19.49
N LEU A 32 -41.62 -31.12 19.58
CA LEU A 32 -40.66 -32.13 19.12
C LEU A 32 -40.54 -33.26 20.16
N TRP A 33 -40.99 -34.46 19.82
CA TRP A 33 -40.95 -35.64 20.70
C TRP A 33 -40.50 -36.90 19.94
N GLN A 34 -40.44 -38.04 20.63
CA GLN A 34 -39.91 -39.30 20.11
C GLN A 34 -40.63 -39.82 18.85
N GLY A 35 -41.89 -39.45 18.62
CA GLY A 35 -42.64 -39.81 17.41
C GLY A 35 -42.05 -39.25 16.11
N TYR A 36 -41.13 -38.28 16.20
CA TYR A 36 -40.45 -37.71 15.04
C TYR A 36 -39.08 -38.33 14.76
N LEU A 37 -38.62 -39.32 15.51
CA LEU A 37 -37.30 -39.94 15.32
C LEU A 37 -37.10 -40.42 13.87
N GLY A 38 -35.97 -40.03 13.27
CA GLY A 38 -35.63 -40.33 11.88
C GLY A 38 -36.35 -39.46 10.84
N MET A 39 -37.30 -38.62 11.23
CA MET A 39 -38.00 -37.72 10.31
C MET A 39 -37.19 -36.46 10.02
N TYR A 40 -37.31 -35.98 8.78
CA TYR A 40 -36.80 -34.68 8.37
C TYR A 40 -37.81 -33.59 8.70
N VAL A 41 -37.44 -32.62 9.53
CA VAL A 41 -38.36 -31.60 10.03
C VAL A 41 -37.81 -30.19 9.85
N ARG A 42 -38.73 -29.22 9.81
CA ARG A 42 -38.44 -27.78 9.82
C ARG A 42 -38.86 -27.18 11.15
N LEU A 43 -37.94 -26.52 11.84
CA LEU A 43 -38.22 -25.73 13.06
C LEU A 43 -37.92 -24.24 12.82
N ARG A 44 -38.64 -23.35 13.51
CA ARG A 44 -38.29 -21.92 13.61
C ARG A 44 -38.38 -21.47 15.05
N GLY A 45 -37.34 -20.81 15.55
CA GLY A 45 -37.29 -20.34 16.93
C GLY A 45 -36.14 -19.36 17.18
N ARG A 46 -36.18 -18.71 18.34
CA ARG A 46 -35.15 -17.80 18.83
C ARG A 46 -34.04 -18.58 19.51
N ILE A 47 -32.78 -18.32 19.18
CA ILE A 47 -31.63 -18.92 19.87
C ILE A 47 -31.61 -18.42 21.31
N VAL A 48 -31.74 -19.32 22.28
CA VAL A 48 -31.71 -18.99 23.71
C VAL A 48 -30.43 -19.45 24.40
N LYS A 49 -29.67 -20.36 23.78
CA LYS A 49 -28.41 -20.85 24.33
C LYS A 49 -27.51 -21.37 23.23
N ALA A 50 -26.21 -21.07 23.32
CA ALA A 50 -25.16 -21.64 22.48
C ALA A 50 -24.11 -22.31 23.38
N ARG A 51 -23.65 -23.51 23.01
CA ARG A 51 -22.60 -24.23 23.76
C ARG A 51 -21.64 -24.92 22.79
N LEU A 52 -20.34 -24.85 23.11
CA LEU A 52 -19.28 -25.61 22.44
C LEU A 52 -19.21 -25.42 20.92
N GLY A 53 -19.70 -24.30 20.39
CA GLY A 53 -19.68 -23.99 18.96
C GLY A 53 -20.46 -24.96 18.05
N ARG A 54 -21.32 -25.82 18.62
CA ARG A 54 -22.04 -26.88 17.88
C ARG A 54 -23.41 -27.27 18.44
N PHE A 55 -23.74 -26.82 19.65
CA PHE A 55 -25.05 -27.02 20.25
C PHE A 55 -25.76 -25.68 20.36
N LEU A 56 -26.96 -25.60 19.80
CA LEU A 56 -27.86 -24.47 19.99
C LEU A 56 -29.16 -24.96 20.64
N GLU A 57 -29.75 -24.13 21.50
CA GLU A 57 -31.14 -24.30 21.94
C GLU A 57 -31.96 -23.19 21.28
N ILE A 58 -33.02 -23.56 20.55
CA ILE A 58 -33.98 -22.62 20.00
C ILE A 58 -35.31 -22.73 20.75
N ARG A 59 -35.97 -21.59 20.96
CA ARG A 59 -37.25 -21.48 21.66
C ARG A 59 -38.31 -20.86 20.76
N ASP A 60 -39.51 -21.40 20.79
CA ASP A 60 -40.70 -20.78 20.24
C ASP A 60 -41.80 -20.65 21.31
N SER A 61 -43.04 -20.32 20.90
CA SER A 61 -44.18 -20.18 21.82
C SER A 61 -44.62 -21.49 22.48
N ARG A 62 -44.14 -22.66 22.01
CA ARG A 62 -44.54 -23.98 22.51
C ARG A 62 -43.45 -24.62 23.38
N GLY A 63 -42.19 -24.26 23.21
CA GLY A 63 -41.10 -24.78 24.06
C GLY A 63 -39.71 -24.65 23.42
N ILE A 64 -38.76 -25.47 23.90
CA ILE A 64 -37.34 -25.42 23.52
C ILE A 64 -36.98 -26.70 22.76
N ALA A 65 -36.24 -26.59 21.66
CA ALA A 65 -35.61 -27.72 20.96
C ALA A 65 -34.08 -27.55 20.95
N GLN A 66 -33.34 -28.65 21.04
CA GLN A 66 -31.88 -28.65 20.89
C GLN A 66 -31.51 -29.02 19.46
N LEU A 67 -30.55 -28.26 18.96
CA LEU A 67 -29.93 -28.38 17.65
C LEU A 67 -28.49 -28.85 17.82
N VAL A 68 -28.06 -29.74 16.94
CA VAL A 68 -26.70 -30.28 16.88
C VAL A 68 -26.16 -30.07 15.47
N ALA A 69 -24.97 -29.48 15.36
CA ALA A 69 -24.19 -29.51 14.13
C ALA A 69 -23.25 -30.73 14.17
N ASP A 70 -23.33 -31.59 13.16
CA ASP A 70 -22.45 -32.76 13.06
C ASP A 70 -21.01 -32.35 12.71
N ASP A 71 -20.03 -33.06 13.29
CA ASP A 71 -18.60 -32.74 13.19
C ASP A 71 -18.06 -32.86 11.74
N ASP A 72 -18.68 -33.69 10.91
CA ASP A 72 -18.37 -33.85 9.49
C ASP A 72 -18.96 -32.74 8.61
N ASN A 73 -19.70 -31.80 9.20
CA ASN A 73 -20.28 -30.65 8.51
C ASN A 73 -19.63 -29.32 8.97
N PRO A 74 -18.43 -28.97 8.43
CA PRO A 74 -17.69 -27.77 8.80
C PRO A 74 -18.40 -26.47 8.40
N ARG A 75 -19.40 -26.53 7.51
CA ARG A 75 -20.26 -25.39 7.20
C ARG A 75 -21.21 -25.11 8.37
N MET A 76 -21.87 -26.15 8.89
CA MET A 76 -22.83 -26.02 9.99
C MET A 76 -22.18 -25.60 11.30
N LEU A 77 -20.99 -26.12 11.62
CA LEU A 77 -20.20 -25.68 12.78
C LEU A 77 -19.88 -24.18 12.70
N ARG A 78 -19.42 -23.68 11.53
CA ARG A 78 -19.17 -22.24 11.32
C ARG A 78 -20.45 -21.43 11.48
N MET A 79 -21.58 -21.92 10.96
CA MET A 79 -22.86 -21.23 11.11
C MET A 79 -23.29 -21.12 12.57
N PHE A 80 -23.23 -22.21 13.33
CA PHE A 80 -23.57 -22.23 14.77
C PHE A 80 -22.69 -21.28 15.59
N GLN A 81 -21.42 -21.12 15.22
CA GLN A 81 -20.49 -20.18 15.88
C GLN A 81 -20.70 -18.72 15.48
N SER A 82 -21.23 -18.47 14.26
CA SER A 82 -21.37 -17.13 13.71
C SER A 82 -22.70 -16.44 14.02
N ILE A 83 -23.75 -17.19 14.37
CA ILE A 83 -25.08 -16.62 14.62
C ILE A 83 -25.20 -16.21 16.10
N PRO A 84 -25.45 -14.92 16.41
CA PRO A 84 -25.61 -14.44 17.78
C PRO A 84 -26.78 -15.09 18.52
N ILE A 85 -26.66 -15.17 19.85
CA ILE A 85 -27.79 -15.46 20.74
C ILE A 85 -28.90 -14.42 20.50
N ASP A 86 -30.15 -14.80 20.72
CA ASP A 86 -31.36 -14.02 20.47
C ASP A 86 -31.75 -13.82 19.00
N SER A 87 -30.98 -14.37 18.05
CA SER A 87 -31.40 -14.43 16.63
C SER A 87 -32.53 -15.43 16.43
N TYR A 88 -33.51 -15.12 15.57
CA TYR A 88 -34.50 -16.09 15.09
C TYR A 88 -33.97 -16.81 13.86
N ILE A 89 -34.03 -18.14 13.86
CA ILE A 89 -33.53 -18.97 12.75
C ILE A 89 -34.58 -19.99 12.31
N THR A 90 -34.60 -20.33 11.03
CA THR A 90 -35.33 -21.50 10.50
C THR A 90 -34.33 -22.61 10.19
N VAL A 91 -34.50 -23.79 10.78
CA VAL A 91 -33.56 -24.91 10.63
C VAL A 91 -34.24 -26.14 10.05
N TYR A 92 -33.48 -26.90 9.26
CA TYR A 92 -33.88 -28.15 8.63
C TYR A 92 -32.93 -29.25 9.05
N GLY A 93 -33.46 -30.41 9.41
CA GLY A 93 -32.62 -31.49 9.90
C GLY A 93 -33.37 -32.76 10.24
N ILE A 94 -32.62 -33.79 10.64
CA ILE A 94 -33.15 -35.10 11.04
C ILE A 94 -33.25 -35.17 12.57
N VAL A 95 -34.39 -35.61 13.08
CA VAL A 95 -34.56 -35.81 14.52
C VAL A 95 -33.88 -37.10 14.96
N ARG A 96 -33.05 -37.02 15.99
CA ARG A 96 -32.38 -38.17 16.61
C ARG A 96 -32.67 -38.23 18.11
N SER A 97 -32.42 -39.39 18.70
CA SER A 97 -32.51 -39.57 20.13
C SER A 97 -31.31 -38.90 20.80
N ARG A 98 -31.54 -38.13 21.85
CA ARG A 98 -30.46 -37.61 22.67
C ARG A 98 -29.76 -38.74 23.40
N LEU A 99 -28.43 -38.65 23.47
CA LEU A 99 -27.60 -39.55 24.28
C LEU A 99 -27.90 -39.41 25.77
N THR A 100 -28.14 -38.18 26.25
CA THR A 100 -28.47 -37.90 27.65
C THR A 100 -29.81 -37.16 27.74
N PRO A 101 -30.91 -37.86 28.07
CA PRO A 101 -32.22 -37.24 28.10
C PRO A 101 -32.34 -36.18 29.20
N ASN A 102 -32.82 -34.98 28.83
CA ASN A 102 -33.20 -33.97 29.79
C ASN A 102 -34.65 -34.19 30.25
N LYS A 103 -34.84 -34.90 31.36
CA LYS A 103 -36.19 -35.23 31.87
C LYS A 103 -37.01 -34.00 32.32
N SER A 104 -36.40 -32.82 32.40
CA SER A 104 -37.08 -31.60 32.87
C SER A 104 -37.89 -30.87 31.80
N ILE A 105 -37.81 -31.28 30.53
CA ILE A 105 -38.53 -30.64 29.41
C ILE A 105 -39.13 -31.71 28.47
N PRO A 106 -40.32 -31.48 27.88
CA PRO A 106 -40.99 -32.46 27.01
C PRO A 106 -40.15 -32.94 25.82
N THR A 107 -39.32 -32.05 25.27
CA THR A 107 -38.44 -32.30 24.12
C THR A 107 -37.11 -32.95 24.50
N GLY A 108 -36.87 -33.19 25.79
CA GLY A 108 -35.55 -33.53 26.31
C GLY A 108 -35.05 -34.92 25.95
N TYR A 109 -35.85 -35.74 25.27
CA TYR A 109 -35.46 -37.05 24.75
C TYR A 109 -34.95 -37.02 23.31
N VAL A 110 -35.14 -35.90 22.59
CA VAL A 110 -34.81 -35.78 21.17
C VAL A 110 -33.98 -34.53 20.87
N GLU A 111 -33.23 -34.56 19.78
CA GLU A 111 -32.46 -33.43 19.26
C GLU A 111 -32.51 -33.42 17.73
N LEU A 112 -32.32 -32.24 17.14
CA LEU A 112 -32.31 -32.06 15.70
C LEU A 112 -30.87 -31.96 15.21
N HIS A 113 -30.43 -32.92 14.38
CA HIS A 113 -29.18 -32.83 13.64
C HIS A 113 -29.39 -31.93 12.44
N VAL A 114 -28.81 -30.73 12.47
CA VAL A 114 -29.12 -29.67 11.51
C VAL A 114 -28.28 -29.85 10.26
N GLU A 115 -28.96 -29.95 9.12
CA GLU A 115 -28.33 -30.02 7.80
C GLU A 115 -28.29 -28.66 7.11
N ASP A 116 -29.28 -27.79 7.37
CA ASP A 116 -29.37 -26.46 6.77
C ASP A 116 -30.02 -25.44 7.71
N ILE A 117 -29.57 -24.18 7.63
CA ILE A 117 -30.19 -23.03 8.32
C ILE A 117 -30.58 -22.01 7.25
N ARG A 118 -31.85 -21.61 7.25
CA ARG A 118 -32.41 -20.56 6.40
C ARG A 118 -33.06 -19.48 7.25
N ASP A 119 -33.31 -18.31 6.66
CA ASP A 119 -34.04 -17.20 7.27
C ASP A 119 -33.55 -16.85 8.69
N VAL A 120 -32.40 -16.17 8.77
CA VAL A 120 -31.80 -15.68 10.02
C VAL A 120 -32.22 -14.23 10.23
N ASP A 121 -33.01 -13.97 11.27
CA ASP A 121 -33.34 -12.62 11.74
C ASP A 121 -32.52 -12.32 13.00
N TYR A 122 -31.61 -11.35 12.93
CA TYR A 122 -30.76 -10.97 14.04
C TYR A 122 -31.49 -10.10 15.07
N PRO A 123 -31.14 -10.18 16.38
CA PRO A 123 -31.77 -9.36 17.43
C PRO A 123 -31.49 -7.87 17.18
N MET A 124 -32.49 -7.00 17.40
CA MET A 124 -32.34 -5.56 17.22
C MET A 124 -31.68 -4.90 18.44
N ASP A 125 -30.78 -3.94 18.20
CA ASP A 125 -30.12 -3.19 19.28
C ASP A 125 -31.12 -2.27 20.00
N GLU A 126 -30.79 -1.78 21.21
CA GLU A 126 -31.66 -0.94 22.06
C GLU A 126 -32.20 0.34 21.38
N ASN A 127 -31.66 0.71 20.22
CA ASN A 127 -32.09 1.83 19.39
C ASN A 127 -33.06 1.46 18.24
N GLY A 128 -33.55 0.21 18.17
CA GLY A 128 -34.52 -0.22 17.15
C GLY A 128 -33.93 -0.43 15.75
N SER A 129 -32.62 -0.52 15.62
CA SER A 129 -31.91 -0.87 14.38
C SER A 129 -31.37 -2.30 14.46
N GLY A 130 -31.94 -3.21 13.67
CA GLY A 130 -31.48 -4.59 13.56
C GLY A 130 -30.14 -4.72 12.81
N PRO A 131 -29.31 -5.73 13.10
CA PRO A 131 -28.11 -6.03 12.33
C PRO A 131 -28.49 -6.26 10.88
N ASN A 132 -28.05 -5.35 10.01
CA ASN A 132 -28.38 -5.36 8.59
C ASN A 132 -28.07 -6.73 7.97
N GLN A 133 -29.12 -7.33 7.41
CA GLN A 133 -29.09 -8.53 6.58
C GLN A 133 -28.08 -8.36 5.43
N ARG A 134 -27.08 -9.25 5.38
CA ARG A 134 -26.37 -9.84 4.20
C ARG A 134 -24.88 -10.08 4.46
N ARG A 135 -24.54 -10.98 5.40
CA ARG A 135 -23.28 -11.74 5.29
C ARG A 135 -23.54 -12.97 4.44
N ARG A 136 -23.16 -12.95 3.17
CA ARG A 136 -22.98 -14.19 2.39
C ARG A 136 -21.81 -14.95 3.02
N LEU A 137 -22.07 -16.12 3.60
CA LEU A 137 -21.06 -17.06 4.07
C LEU A 137 -20.29 -17.59 2.85
N ASN A 138 -19.09 -17.07 2.61
CA ASN A 138 -18.19 -17.57 1.57
C ASN A 138 -17.63 -18.94 2.01
N THR A 139 -17.92 -20.00 1.25
CA THR A 139 -17.48 -21.38 1.51
C THR A 139 -16.12 -21.73 0.91
N SER A 140 -15.41 -20.78 0.29
CA SER A 140 -14.13 -21.00 -0.40
C SER A 140 -12.99 -20.19 0.23
N ALA A 141 -12.79 -20.34 1.53
CA ALA A 141 -11.56 -19.93 2.21
C ALA A 141 -10.66 -21.16 2.38
N PRO A 142 -9.33 -21.04 2.22
CA PRO A 142 -8.39 -22.12 2.55
C PRO A 142 -8.61 -22.56 4.01
N ALA A 143 -8.40 -23.85 4.29
CA ALA A 143 -8.68 -24.45 5.60
C ALA A 143 -8.17 -23.54 6.73
N ALA A 144 -9.11 -22.97 7.49
CA ALA A 144 -8.80 -22.20 8.68
C ALA A 144 -7.98 -23.10 9.63
N PRO A 145 -7.05 -22.55 10.43
CA PRO A 145 -6.39 -23.32 11.47
C PRO A 145 -7.46 -24.05 12.29
N VAL A 146 -7.27 -25.36 12.46
CA VAL A 146 -8.23 -26.23 13.13
C VAL A 146 -8.61 -25.58 14.46
N SER A 147 -9.87 -25.16 14.60
CA SER A 147 -10.38 -24.67 15.88
C SER A 147 -10.13 -25.78 16.90
N ARG A 148 -9.21 -25.57 17.85
CA ARG A 148 -8.79 -26.56 18.88
C ARG A 148 -9.86 -26.81 19.95
N THR A 149 -11.11 -26.50 19.64
CA THR A 149 -12.30 -26.68 20.49
C THR A 149 -12.63 -28.17 20.70
N VAL A 150 -13.32 -28.50 21.78
CA VAL A 150 -13.59 -29.91 22.11
C VAL A 150 -14.53 -30.57 21.08
N THR A 151 -14.09 -31.67 20.45
CA THR A 151 -14.82 -32.41 19.40
C THR A 151 -15.96 -33.29 19.97
N SER A 152 -16.79 -33.92 19.12
CA SER A 152 -17.88 -34.83 19.59
C SER A 152 -17.36 -36.10 20.20
N ILE A 153 -16.28 -36.60 19.63
CA ILE A 153 -15.59 -37.78 20.12
C ILE A 153 -15.04 -37.50 21.51
N GLU A 154 -14.36 -36.36 21.69
CA GLU A 154 -13.83 -35.94 22.98
C GLU A 154 -14.93 -35.70 24.01
N PHE A 155 -15.95 -34.92 23.66
CA PHE A 155 -17.06 -34.62 24.55
C PHE A 155 -17.81 -35.89 24.99
N LYS A 156 -17.93 -36.88 24.09
CA LYS A 156 -18.51 -38.19 24.41
C LYS A 156 -17.60 -38.99 25.34
N LYS A 157 -16.28 -38.94 25.13
CA LYS A 157 -15.29 -39.71 25.91
C LYS A 157 -15.07 -39.16 27.32
N ILE A 158 -15.16 -37.84 27.53
CA ILE A 158 -15.01 -37.25 28.88
C ILE A 158 -16.21 -37.50 29.81
N ASN A 159 -17.34 -37.98 29.28
CA ASN A 159 -18.55 -38.33 30.02
C ASN A 159 -18.99 -37.28 31.08
N GLY A 160 -18.89 -35.99 30.74
CA GLY A 160 -19.30 -34.89 31.62
C GLY A 160 -18.26 -34.46 32.68
N SER A 161 -17.05 -35.03 32.69
CA SER A 161 -15.95 -34.56 33.56
C SER A 161 -15.56 -33.13 33.19
N LYS A 162 -15.77 -32.20 34.15
CA LYS A 162 -15.38 -30.80 34.00
C LYS A 162 -13.86 -30.63 33.96
N GLY A 163 -13.11 -31.37 34.79
CA GLY A 163 -11.66 -31.33 34.82
C GLY A 163 -11.01 -31.76 33.50
N LEU A 164 -11.51 -32.84 32.89
CA LEU A 164 -11.02 -33.26 31.56
C LEU A 164 -11.44 -32.29 30.45
N LEU A 165 -12.67 -31.75 30.53
CA LEU A 165 -13.14 -30.73 29.59
C LEU A 165 -12.23 -29.50 29.60
N ASP A 166 -11.89 -29.01 30.79
CA ASP A 166 -11.02 -27.84 30.97
C ASP A 166 -9.60 -28.14 30.48
N ARG A 167 -9.06 -29.36 30.70
CA ARG A 167 -7.76 -29.78 30.15
C ARG A 167 -7.73 -29.80 28.62
N LEU A 168 -8.80 -30.27 27.97
CA LEU A 168 -8.89 -30.27 26.51
C LEU A 168 -9.10 -28.87 25.93
N ASN A 169 -9.86 -28.01 26.63
CA ASN A 169 -10.05 -26.61 26.24
C ASN A 169 -8.76 -25.78 26.33
N ASN A 170 -7.84 -26.15 27.24
CA ASN A 170 -6.60 -25.43 27.50
C ASN A 170 -5.35 -26.12 26.89
N ARG A 171 -5.53 -26.98 25.88
CA ARG A 171 -4.41 -27.64 25.19
C ARG A 171 -3.72 -26.71 24.19
N LEU A 172 -2.41 -26.88 24.05
CA LEU A 172 -1.60 -26.12 23.09
C LEU A 172 -1.49 -26.80 21.71
N THR A 173 -1.61 -28.13 21.67
CA THR A 173 -1.43 -28.98 20.47
C THR A 173 -2.33 -30.21 20.56
N THR A 174 -2.71 -30.77 19.40
CA THR A 174 -3.49 -32.02 19.27
C THR A 174 -2.65 -33.15 18.67
N CYS A 175 -3.03 -34.40 18.92
CA CYS A 175 -2.37 -35.59 18.40
C CYS A 175 -2.37 -35.64 16.87
N GLY A 176 -3.42 -35.12 16.24
CA GLY A 176 -3.58 -35.07 14.78
C GLY A 176 -2.84 -33.93 14.08
N GLU A 177 -2.33 -32.92 14.80
CA GLU A 177 -1.61 -31.78 14.23
C GLU A 177 -0.11 -32.06 13.98
N LEU A 178 0.48 -33.06 14.64
CA LEU A 178 1.93 -33.30 14.59
C LEU A 178 2.38 -33.82 13.22
N ARG A 179 3.47 -33.26 12.67
CA ARG A 179 4.06 -33.68 11.38
C ARG A 179 5.58 -33.82 11.48
N SER A 180 6.21 -34.35 10.43
CA SER A 180 7.69 -34.40 10.31
C SER A 180 8.40 -33.05 10.54
N ILE A 181 7.73 -31.91 10.30
CA ILE A 181 8.28 -30.57 10.58
C ILE A 181 8.36 -30.25 12.08
N ASP A 182 7.60 -30.94 12.93
CA ASP A 182 7.62 -30.76 14.38
C ASP A 182 8.74 -31.56 15.07
N VAL A 183 9.56 -32.34 14.33
CA VAL A 183 10.68 -33.10 14.92
C VAL A 183 11.64 -32.16 15.68
N GLY A 184 11.92 -32.50 16.94
CA GLY A 184 12.70 -31.70 17.88
C GLY A 184 11.88 -30.76 18.78
N LYS A 185 10.56 -30.65 18.56
CA LYS A 185 9.66 -29.81 19.37
C LYS A 185 9.18 -30.57 20.61
N HIS A 186 9.19 -29.92 21.77
CA HIS A 186 8.50 -30.41 22.97
C HIS A 186 7.01 -30.12 22.87
N VAL A 187 6.20 -31.12 23.16
CA VAL A 187 4.74 -31.10 23.04
C VAL A 187 4.11 -31.62 24.32
N THR A 188 2.97 -31.03 24.68
CA THR A 188 2.07 -31.56 25.72
C THR A 188 0.80 -32.02 25.02
N LEU A 189 0.49 -33.30 25.14
CA LEU A 189 -0.67 -33.94 24.53
C LEU A 189 -1.62 -34.43 25.63
N VAL A 190 -2.92 -34.23 25.41
CA VAL A 190 -3.98 -34.73 26.29
C VAL A 190 -4.95 -35.54 25.45
N GLY A 191 -5.21 -36.78 25.85
CA GLY A 191 -6.05 -37.71 25.10
C GLY A 191 -6.25 -39.01 25.85
N TRP A 192 -6.84 -40.00 25.19
CA TRP A 192 -7.01 -41.35 25.73
C TRP A 192 -6.10 -42.36 25.03
N ILE A 193 -5.70 -43.40 25.74
CA ILE A 193 -4.93 -44.50 25.16
C ILE A 193 -5.86 -45.37 24.30
N ASP A 194 -5.62 -45.42 23.00
CA ASP A 194 -6.37 -46.25 22.06
C ASP A 194 -5.85 -47.70 22.10
N ARG A 195 -4.52 -47.88 22.05
CA ARG A 195 -3.88 -49.22 22.06
C ARG A 195 -2.54 -49.22 22.76
N LYS A 196 -2.22 -50.33 23.43
CA LYS A 196 -0.93 -50.62 24.08
C LYS A 196 -0.25 -51.79 23.36
N LYS A 197 0.96 -51.58 22.84
CA LYS A 197 1.75 -52.58 22.11
C LYS A 197 3.07 -52.82 22.85
N HIS A 198 3.24 -54.01 23.42
CA HIS A 198 4.47 -54.50 24.08
C HIS A 198 5.00 -53.61 25.23
N GLY A 199 4.15 -52.83 25.90
CA GLY A 199 4.50 -51.98 27.05
C GLY A 199 5.35 -50.75 26.75
N LYS A 200 6.13 -50.76 25.66
CA LYS A 200 7.02 -49.67 25.20
C LYS A 200 6.34 -48.69 24.23
N PHE A 201 5.40 -49.17 23.42
CA PHE A 201 4.75 -48.37 22.38
C PHE A 201 3.26 -48.23 22.66
N LEU A 202 2.77 -47.00 22.77
CA LEU A 202 1.35 -46.71 23.00
C LEU A 202 0.82 -45.77 21.92
N HIS A 203 -0.46 -45.90 21.58
CA HIS A 203 -1.16 -44.95 20.71
C HIS A 203 -2.01 -44.03 21.56
N LEU A 204 -1.66 -42.75 21.57
CA LEU A 204 -2.45 -41.69 22.18
C LEU A 204 -3.40 -41.13 21.11
N ARG A 205 -4.67 -40.97 21.48
CA ARG A 205 -5.72 -40.47 20.58
C ARG A 205 -6.48 -39.33 21.22
N ASP A 206 -6.83 -38.36 20.40
CA ASP A 206 -7.75 -37.28 20.75
C ASP A 206 -8.84 -37.14 19.68
N GLY A 207 -9.59 -36.04 19.72
CA GLY A 207 -10.67 -35.73 18.79
C GLY A 207 -10.23 -35.46 17.36
N TYR A 208 -8.95 -35.18 17.13
CA TYR A 208 -8.41 -34.76 15.83
C TYR A 208 -7.55 -35.82 15.19
N GLY A 209 -7.03 -36.76 15.96
CA GLY A 209 -6.23 -37.84 15.41
C GLY A 209 -5.55 -38.67 16.48
N GLN A 210 -4.55 -39.42 16.06
CA GLN A 210 -3.76 -40.26 16.94
C GLN A 210 -2.29 -40.09 16.62
N THR A 211 -1.43 -40.26 17.62
CA THR A 211 0.03 -40.25 17.49
C THR A 211 0.61 -41.41 18.32
N GLN A 212 1.70 -42.03 17.84
CA GLN A 212 2.43 -42.99 18.66
C GLN A 212 3.29 -42.25 19.68
N ILE A 213 3.20 -42.68 20.93
CA ILE A 213 4.10 -42.30 22.02
C ILE A 213 5.00 -43.49 22.38
N VAL A 214 6.27 -43.21 22.68
CA VAL A 214 7.28 -44.22 23.00
C VAL A 214 7.83 -43.98 24.40
N ILE A 215 7.76 -45.01 25.23
CA ILE A 215 8.31 -45.01 26.59
C ILE A 215 9.73 -45.56 26.52
N ASP A 216 10.70 -44.69 26.27
CA ASP A 216 12.14 -45.03 26.28
C ASP A 216 12.85 -44.61 27.58
N ASN A 217 12.08 -44.16 28.57
CA ASN A 217 12.60 -43.64 29.82
C ASN A 217 12.84 -44.78 30.85
N GLU A 218 14.01 -44.79 31.49
CA GLU A 218 14.37 -45.70 32.59
C GLU A 218 13.60 -45.38 33.89
N ASN A 219 12.86 -44.26 33.94
CA ASN A 219 12.13 -43.82 35.12
C ASN A 219 11.11 -44.89 35.61
N PRO A 220 11.29 -45.46 36.81
CA PRO A 220 10.43 -46.52 37.33
C PRO A 220 9.00 -46.05 37.57
N VAL A 221 8.77 -44.76 37.83
CA VAL A 221 7.42 -44.19 38.03
C VAL A 221 6.61 -44.22 36.73
N ILE A 222 7.22 -43.84 35.60
CA ILE A 222 6.54 -43.88 34.29
C ILE A 222 6.25 -45.33 33.90
N LYS A 223 7.22 -46.24 34.08
CA LYS A 223 7.03 -47.68 33.81
C LYS A 223 5.88 -48.26 34.64
N GLN A 224 5.77 -47.88 35.93
CA GLN A 224 4.68 -48.32 36.81
C GLN A 224 3.32 -47.75 36.40
N THR A 225 3.24 -46.45 36.08
CA THR A 225 2.00 -45.81 35.61
C THR A 225 1.53 -46.39 34.27
N VAL A 226 2.45 -46.62 33.32
CA VAL A 226 2.15 -47.25 32.03
C VAL A 226 1.75 -48.72 32.21
N ALA A 227 2.30 -49.44 33.20
CA ALA A 227 1.87 -50.80 33.51
C ALA A 227 0.41 -50.86 33.96
N ALA A 228 -0.02 -49.89 34.79
CA ALA A 228 -1.37 -49.78 35.32
C ALA A 228 -2.44 -49.26 34.33
N ILE A 229 -2.03 -48.79 33.14
CA ILE A 229 -2.94 -48.15 32.20
C ILE A 229 -3.77 -49.15 31.37
N ASN A 230 -5.06 -48.85 31.22
CA ASN A 230 -6.00 -49.58 30.37
C ASN A 230 -6.29 -48.81 29.08
N ALA A 231 -6.83 -49.51 28.07
CA ALA A 231 -7.45 -48.84 26.93
C ALA A 231 -8.55 -47.89 27.44
N ASP A 232 -8.71 -46.73 26.79
CA ASP A 232 -9.58 -45.61 27.18
C ASP A 232 -9.14 -44.79 28.41
N SER A 233 -8.00 -45.07 29.05
CA SER A 233 -7.49 -44.21 30.12
C SER A 233 -7.08 -42.84 29.56
N PHE A 234 -7.57 -41.75 30.18
CA PHE A 234 -7.15 -40.40 29.84
C PHE A 234 -5.78 -40.08 30.44
N VAL A 235 -4.90 -39.49 29.64
CA VAL A 235 -3.53 -39.16 30.03
C VAL A 235 -3.12 -37.79 29.55
N LEU A 236 -2.16 -37.23 30.27
CA LEU A 236 -1.33 -36.12 29.85
C LEU A 236 0.08 -36.66 29.58
N VAL A 237 0.61 -36.34 28.40
CA VAL A 237 1.94 -36.74 27.96
C VAL A 237 2.74 -35.49 27.62
N LYS A 238 3.90 -35.31 28.26
CA LYS A 238 4.90 -34.35 27.79
C LYS A 238 6.09 -35.09 27.22
N GLY A 239 6.58 -34.64 26.09
CA GLY A 239 7.69 -35.27 25.40
C GLY A 239 8.10 -34.50 24.16
N HIS A 240 9.10 -34.99 23.44
CA HIS A 240 9.56 -34.38 22.21
C HIS A 240 9.30 -35.27 20.99
N VAL A 241 9.03 -34.64 19.85
CA VAL A 241 8.72 -35.34 18.60
C VAL A 241 10.03 -35.81 17.95
N VAL A 242 10.08 -37.07 17.52
CA VAL A 242 11.19 -37.68 16.77
C VAL A 242 10.70 -38.31 15.47
N SER A 243 11.59 -38.41 14.49
CA SER A 243 11.30 -39.09 13.24
C SER A 243 11.41 -40.61 13.39
N ARG A 244 10.53 -41.35 12.72
CA ARG A 244 10.62 -42.80 12.66
C ARG A 244 11.64 -43.25 11.63
N PRO A 245 12.39 -44.34 11.90
CA PRO A 245 13.22 -44.98 10.88
C PRO A 245 12.40 -45.34 9.64
N SER A 246 13.00 -45.22 8.46
CA SER A 246 12.35 -45.41 7.15
C SER A 246 11.61 -46.76 7.03
N SER A 247 12.12 -47.81 7.69
CA SER A 247 11.54 -49.15 7.74
C SER A 247 10.29 -49.28 8.61
N ASN A 248 10.03 -48.32 9.51
CA ASN A 248 8.96 -48.36 10.50
C ASN A 248 7.90 -47.25 10.30
N LYS A 249 7.94 -46.55 9.16
CA LYS A 249 6.91 -45.56 8.80
C LYS A 249 5.58 -46.26 8.56
N ASN A 250 4.52 -45.77 9.19
CA ASN A 250 3.18 -46.30 9.03
C ASN A 250 2.36 -45.38 8.10
N THR A 251 2.20 -45.77 6.84
CA THR A 251 1.46 -44.96 5.85
C THR A 251 -0.05 -44.89 6.09
N ALA A 252 -0.59 -45.68 7.03
CA ALA A 252 -2.01 -45.67 7.35
C ALA A 252 -2.45 -44.46 8.20
N PHE A 253 -1.50 -43.68 8.75
CA PHE A 253 -1.80 -42.51 9.58
C PHE A 253 -0.96 -41.31 9.18
N GLU A 254 -1.53 -40.11 9.23
CA GLU A 254 -0.85 -38.85 8.88
C GLU A 254 0.36 -38.53 9.77
N THR A 255 0.38 -39.06 10.99
CA THR A 255 1.47 -38.95 11.96
C THR A 255 2.39 -40.17 11.92
N GLY A 256 2.27 -41.03 10.91
CA GLY A 256 2.89 -42.34 10.92
C GLY A 256 4.40 -42.34 10.61
N ASP A 257 4.94 -41.19 10.23
CA ASP A 257 6.35 -40.90 10.00
C ASP A 257 7.07 -40.32 11.23
N ILE A 258 6.35 -40.01 12.30
CA ILE A 258 6.87 -39.49 13.56
C ILE A 258 6.42 -40.32 14.78
N GLU A 259 7.05 -40.10 15.92
CA GLU A 259 6.62 -40.56 17.24
C GLU A 259 7.05 -39.58 18.33
N VAL A 260 6.43 -39.65 19.50
CA VAL A 260 6.77 -38.76 20.64
C VAL A 260 7.49 -39.57 21.71
N LEU A 261 8.72 -39.19 22.03
CA LEU A 261 9.47 -39.76 23.16
C LEU A 261 8.98 -39.12 24.45
N VAL A 262 8.48 -39.96 25.36
CA VAL A 262 7.82 -39.51 26.59
C VAL A 262 8.83 -39.13 27.65
N GLU A 263 8.73 -37.90 28.14
CA GLU A 263 9.50 -37.35 29.24
C GLU A 263 8.69 -37.36 30.54
N GLU A 264 7.39 -37.04 30.45
CA GLU A 264 6.45 -37.02 31.56
C GLU A 264 5.14 -37.72 31.15
N PHE A 265 4.61 -38.57 32.03
CA PHE A 265 3.41 -39.35 31.77
C PHE A 265 2.51 -39.37 33.00
N GLN A 266 1.32 -38.80 32.88
CA GLN A 266 0.36 -38.70 33.98
C GLN A 266 -1.00 -39.28 33.55
N MET A 267 -1.55 -40.18 34.37
CA MET A 267 -2.95 -40.59 34.23
C MET A 267 -3.83 -39.51 34.86
N LEU A 268 -4.83 -39.04 34.09
CA LEU A 268 -5.73 -37.99 34.55
C LEU A 268 -6.94 -38.61 35.24
N ASP A 269 -7.17 -38.22 36.48
CA ASP A 269 -8.38 -38.59 37.21
C ASP A 269 -9.55 -37.70 36.73
N PRO A 270 -10.64 -38.28 36.20
CA PRO A 270 -11.82 -37.53 35.77
C PRO A 270 -12.52 -36.74 36.88
N GLU A 271 -12.32 -37.11 38.15
CA GLU A 271 -12.92 -36.43 39.30
C GLU A 271 -12.09 -35.25 39.81
N LEU A 272 -10.81 -35.15 39.41
CA LEU A 272 -9.95 -34.04 39.82
C LEU A 272 -10.20 -32.79 38.95
N PRO A 273 -10.32 -31.59 39.57
CA PRO A 273 -10.47 -30.34 38.84
C PRO A 273 -9.21 -30.00 38.03
N TYR A 274 -9.39 -29.18 36.99
CA TYR A 274 -8.26 -28.58 36.28
C TYR A 274 -7.69 -27.43 37.12
N ASP A 275 -6.41 -27.53 37.43
CA ASP A 275 -5.61 -26.63 38.26
C ASP A 275 -4.54 -25.87 37.45
N GLY A 276 -4.50 -26.09 36.13
CA GLY A 276 -3.55 -25.44 35.23
C GLY A 276 -4.02 -24.05 34.73
N PRO A 277 -3.15 -23.33 34.00
CA PRO A 277 -3.48 -22.02 33.44
C PRO A 277 -4.65 -22.14 32.43
N ILE A 278 -5.58 -21.17 32.49
CA ILE A 278 -6.69 -21.07 31.54
C ILE A 278 -6.20 -20.27 30.33
N LEU A 279 -6.18 -20.90 29.16
CA LEU A 279 -5.85 -20.24 27.90
C LEU A 279 -7.06 -19.40 27.42
N PRO A 280 -6.88 -18.11 27.07
CA PRO A 280 -7.96 -17.27 26.58
C PRO A 280 -8.56 -17.85 25.29
N GLN A 281 -9.85 -18.19 25.29
CA GLN A 281 -10.51 -18.82 24.13
C GLN A 281 -10.70 -17.91 22.91
N ASN A 282 -10.18 -16.68 22.92
CA ASN A 282 -10.27 -15.71 21.81
C ASN A 282 -9.04 -14.79 21.68
N GLN A 283 -7.83 -15.27 21.96
CA GLN A 283 -6.61 -14.59 21.56
C GLN A 283 -5.60 -15.60 21.00
N VAL A 284 -5.46 -15.64 19.67
CA VAL A 284 -4.19 -16.03 19.05
C VAL A 284 -3.29 -14.81 19.16
N GLN A 285 -2.74 -14.58 20.35
CA GLN A 285 -1.57 -13.75 20.55
C GLN A 285 -0.56 -14.55 21.35
N SER A 286 0.65 -14.56 20.81
CA SER A 286 1.86 -15.06 21.43
C SER A 286 2.07 -14.39 22.79
N GLU A 287 2.00 -15.15 23.88
CA GLU A 287 2.50 -14.71 25.17
C GLU A 287 3.66 -15.62 25.58
N THR A 288 4.87 -15.09 25.42
CA THR A 288 5.94 -15.25 26.40
C THR A 288 5.74 -14.13 27.42
N GLU A 289 5.35 -14.48 28.65
CA GLU A 289 5.25 -13.52 29.76
C GLU A 289 6.52 -13.50 30.64
N PRO A 290 6.76 -12.40 31.39
CA PRO A 290 8.05 -12.02 31.97
C PRO A 290 8.17 -12.34 33.48
N MET A 291 9.40 -12.41 33.99
CA MET A 291 9.71 -12.28 35.41
C MET A 291 11.03 -11.52 35.63
N ASP A 292 10.92 -10.43 36.39
CA ASP A 292 11.95 -9.58 37.00
C ASP A 292 12.07 -10.03 38.50
N ILE A 293 13.17 -10.02 39.27
CA ILE A 293 14.50 -9.40 39.29
C ILE A 293 15.41 -10.27 40.20
N ALA A 294 16.69 -10.45 39.84
CA ALA A 294 17.85 -10.18 40.72
C ALA A 294 19.20 -10.53 40.05
N ASN A 295 19.99 -9.46 39.80
CA ASN A 295 21.46 -9.37 39.80
C ASN A 295 22.27 -10.39 38.98
N ASN A 296 22.71 -10.00 37.78
CA ASN A 296 24.10 -9.58 37.57
C ASN A 296 24.39 -9.10 36.13
N THR A 297 25.20 -8.06 36.11
CA THR A 297 25.82 -7.30 35.02
C THR A 297 26.25 -8.03 33.75
N VAL A 298 25.81 -7.44 32.62
CA VAL A 298 26.48 -7.18 31.33
C VAL A 298 26.82 -8.38 30.42
N GLU A 299 26.02 -8.58 29.37
CA GLU A 299 26.42 -8.52 27.94
C GLU A 299 25.19 -8.74 27.05
N THR A 300 24.64 -7.67 26.47
CA THR A 300 23.44 -7.70 25.61
C THR A 300 23.74 -8.27 24.24
N SER A 301 23.28 -9.49 23.98
CA SER A 301 23.04 -10.02 22.63
C SER A 301 21.53 -10.10 22.36
N GLN A 302 20.99 -9.14 21.60
CA GLN A 302 19.58 -9.13 21.21
C GLN A 302 19.35 -10.15 20.08
N GLN A 303 18.59 -11.22 20.35
CA GLN A 303 17.99 -12.06 19.31
C GLN A 303 16.55 -11.62 19.04
N GLN A 304 16.35 -10.83 17.99
CA GLN A 304 15.05 -10.55 17.40
C GLN A 304 14.46 -11.83 16.79
N LYS A 305 13.24 -12.24 17.20
CA LYS A 305 12.45 -13.27 16.51
C LYS A 305 12.09 -12.75 15.11
N SER A 306 12.74 -13.26 14.08
CA SER A 306 12.49 -12.88 12.69
C SER A 306 11.18 -13.46 12.18
N ALA A 307 10.36 -12.62 11.53
CA ALA A 307 9.27 -13.05 10.63
C ALA A 307 9.75 -14.18 9.69
N PRO A 308 8.86 -15.07 9.21
CA PRO A 308 9.25 -16.12 8.28
C PRO A 308 9.97 -15.50 7.08
N LYS A 309 11.29 -15.72 7.00
CA LYS A 309 12.13 -15.13 5.97
C LYS A 309 11.64 -15.67 4.64
N THR A 310 11.18 -14.78 3.75
CA THR A 310 10.95 -15.13 2.35
C THR A 310 12.20 -15.86 1.86
N PRO A 311 12.08 -17.08 1.32
CA PRO A 311 13.24 -17.80 0.81
C PRO A 311 13.94 -16.91 -0.20
N LYS A 312 15.26 -16.72 -0.02
CA LYS A 312 16.03 -15.81 -0.87
C LYS A 312 15.99 -16.24 -2.35
N VAL A 313 15.78 -17.54 -2.57
CA VAL A 313 15.68 -18.17 -3.89
C VAL A 313 14.24 -18.58 -4.13
N ASN A 314 13.79 -18.32 -5.35
CA ASN A 314 12.49 -18.74 -5.80
C ASN A 314 12.47 -20.27 -6.00
N THR A 315 11.60 -20.96 -5.27
CA THR A 315 11.40 -22.42 -5.32
C THR A 315 10.90 -22.92 -6.67
N PHE A 316 10.39 -22.03 -7.52
CA PHE A 316 9.88 -22.32 -8.86
C PHE A 316 10.94 -22.08 -9.94
N THR A 317 12.23 -22.22 -9.62
CA THR A 317 13.33 -21.98 -10.58
C THR A 317 14.37 -23.10 -10.55
N ASN A 318 15.07 -23.30 -11.68
CA ASN A 318 16.13 -24.30 -11.83
C ASN A 318 17.49 -23.83 -11.27
N ARG A 319 17.50 -22.86 -10.36
CA ARG A 319 18.69 -22.38 -9.65
C ARG A 319 18.55 -22.68 -8.17
N THR A 320 19.65 -23.00 -7.51
CA THR A 320 19.63 -23.29 -6.07
C THR A 320 19.87 -22.06 -5.22
N HIS A 321 20.55 -21.03 -5.76
CA HIS A 321 20.88 -19.78 -5.10
C HIS A 321 20.73 -18.58 -6.06
N THR A 322 20.51 -17.38 -5.53
CA THR A 322 20.74 -16.14 -6.30
C THR A 322 22.24 -15.85 -6.40
N CYS A 323 22.65 -15.04 -7.37
CA CYS A 323 24.06 -14.66 -7.50
C CYS A 323 24.53 -13.71 -6.38
N GLY A 324 23.64 -13.12 -5.60
CA GLY A 324 23.97 -12.14 -4.56
C GLY A 324 23.92 -12.65 -3.12
N GLU A 325 23.45 -13.88 -2.87
CA GLU A 325 23.14 -14.32 -1.51
C GLU A 325 24.18 -15.23 -0.83
N LEU A 326 25.13 -15.74 -1.60
CA LEU A 326 26.18 -16.65 -1.12
C LEU A 326 27.09 -15.95 -0.12
N GLY A 327 27.53 -16.67 0.92
CA GLY A 327 28.51 -16.17 1.88
C GLY A 327 29.37 -17.28 2.47
N ASP A 328 30.17 -16.95 3.49
CA ASP A 328 31.14 -17.90 4.10
C ASP A 328 30.46 -19.18 4.62
N LYS A 329 29.19 -19.09 5.06
CA LYS A 329 28.36 -20.22 5.52
C LYS A 329 28.02 -21.25 4.42
N ASP A 330 28.28 -20.91 3.17
CA ASP A 330 27.94 -21.72 2.01
C ASP A 330 29.16 -22.43 1.42
N ILE A 331 30.37 -22.21 1.98
CA ILE A 331 31.60 -22.88 1.57
C ILE A 331 31.43 -24.42 1.64
N GLY A 332 31.85 -25.10 0.58
CA GLY A 332 31.73 -26.54 0.39
C GLY A 332 30.41 -27.02 -0.21
N LYS A 333 29.41 -26.14 -0.40
CA LYS A 333 28.13 -26.51 -1.01
C LYS A 333 28.20 -26.50 -2.53
N GLU A 334 27.53 -27.46 -3.16
CA GLU A 334 27.23 -27.42 -4.58
C GLU A 334 26.06 -26.48 -4.87
N VAL A 335 26.24 -25.61 -5.85
CA VAL A 335 25.26 -24.57 -6.20
C VAL A 335 25.03 -24.51 -7.71
N VAL A 336 23.81 -24.12 -8.07
CA VAL A 336 23.42 -23.82 -9.45
C VAL A 336 22.99 -22.36 -9.50
N LEU A 337 23.75 -21.55 -10.24
CA LEU A 337 23.50 -20.13 -10.43
C LEU A 337 23.08 -19.87 -11.87
N CYS A 338 22.20 -18.89 -12.08
CA CYS A 338 21.80 -18.44 -13.42
C CYS A 338 21.84 -16.91 -13.45
N GLY A 339 22.51 -16.34 -14.45
CA GLY A 339 22.70 -14.90 -14.53
C GLY A 339 23.37 -14.44 -15.82
N TRP A 340 23.76 -13.18 -15.85
CA TRP A 340 24.47 -12.51 -16.94
C TRP A 340 25.97 -12.53 -16.70
N LEU A 341 26.73 -12.84 -17.74
CA LEU A 341 28.17 -12.67 -17.76
C LEU A 341 28.51 -11.17 -17.70
N GLU A 342 28.97 -10.68 -16.55
CA GLU A 342 29.20 -9.25 -16.34
C GLU A 342 30.63 -8.83 -16.71
N PHE A 343 31.61 -9.59 -16.22
CA PHE A 343 33.02 -9.30 -16.44
C PHE A 343 33.82 -10.59 -16.51
N GLU A 344 34.95 -10.54 -17.20
CA GLU A 344 35.90 -11.65 -17.32
C GLU A 344 37.32 -11.12 -17.09
N ARG A 345 38.17 -11.92 -16.43
CA ARG A 345 39.58 -11.59 -16.20
C ARG A 345 40.46 -12.83 -16.35
N MET A 346 41.63 -12.59 -16.95
CA MET A 346 42.75 -13.53 -17.02
C MET A 346 42.39 -14.90 -17.63
N ARG A 347 41.27 -15.03 -18.33
CA ARG A 347 40.67 -16.28 -18.83
C ARG A 347 40.41 -17.34 -17.75
N LYS A 348 40.45 -16.93 -16.48
CA LYS A 348 40.35 -17.81 -15.31
C LYS A 348 39.20 -17.43 -14.38
N PHE A 349 38.69 -16.21 -14.45
CA PHE A 349 37.57 -15.79 -13.61
C PHE A 349 36.56 -14.99 -14.41
N PHE A 350 35.29 -15.19 -14.11
CA PHE A 350 34.24 -14.27 -14.54
C PHE A 350 33.25 -13.99 -13.42
N THR A 351 32.58 -12.86 -13.53
CA THR A 351 31.52 -12.46 -12.60
C THR A 351 30.18 -12.80 -13.23
N LEU A 352 29.37 -13.57 -12.51
CA LEU A 352 27.98 -13.85 -12.86
C LEU A 352 27.06 -12.95 -12.04
N ARG A 353 26.28 -12.10 -12.71
CA ARG A 353 25.33 -11.18 -12.08
C ARG A 353 23.90 -11.65 -12.27
N ASP A 354 23.05 -11.48 -11.27
CA ASP A 354 21.60 -11.53 -11.43
C ASP A 354 20.95 -10.27 -10.81
N GLY A 355 19.61 -10.25 -10.70
CA GLY A 355 18.89 -9.10 -10.13
C GLY A 355 19.09 -8.87 -8.62
N TYR A 356 19.90 -9.68 -7.95
CA TYR A 356 20.12 -9.66 -6.50
C TYR A 356 21.59 -9.39 -6.13
N GLY A 357 22.51 -9.46 -7.08
CA GLY A 357 23.93 -9.20 -6.88
C GLY A 357 24.78 -10.01 -7.86
N CYS A 358 26.06 -10.15 -7.54
CA CYS A 358 26.99 -10.90 -8.37
C CYS A 358 27.90 -11.81 -7.56
N THR A 359 28.36 -12.89 -8.18
CA THR A 359 29.30 -13.86 -7.61
C THR A 359 30.44 -14.10 -8.60
N GLN A 360 31.66 -14.21 -8.07
CA GLN A 360 32.83 -14.60 -8.86
C GLN A 360 32.82 -16.10 -9.09
N ILE A 361 33.01 -16.50 -10.35
CA ILE A 361 33.16 -17.87 -10.80
C ILE A 361 34.62 -18.07 -11.23
N MET A 362 35.27 -19.10 -10.71
CA MET A 362 36.62 -19.52 -11.10
C MET A 362 36.52 -20.68 -12.09
N LEU A 363 37.21 -20.58 -13.22
CA LEU A 363 37.38 -21.68 -14.17
C LEU A 363 38.62 -22.49 -13.79
N PRO A 364 38.47 -23.80 -13.55
CA PRO A 364 39.60 -24.73 -13.54
C PRO A 364 40.34 -24.74 -14.88
N ASP A 365 41.66 -24.98 -14.84
CA ASP A 365 42.52 -24.90 -16.03
C ASP A 365 42.10 -25.88 -17.15
N ASP A 366 41.61 -27.07 -16.80
CA ASP A 366 41.14 -28.10 -17.73
C ASP A 366 39.83 -27.73 -18.45
N LEU A 367 38.97 -26.94 -17.80
CA LEU A 367 37.72 -26.40 -18.35
C LEU A 367 37.95 -25.11 -19.14
N GLY A 368 38.93 -24.30 -18.73
CA GLY A 368 39.28 -23.03 -19.37
C GLY A 368 39.63 -23.17 -20.85
N GLU A 369 40.45 -24.16 -21.20
CA GLU A 369 40.84 -24.41 -22.59
C GLU A 369 39.67 -24.82 -23.50
N LYS A 370 38.65 -25.48 -22.93
CA LYS A 370 37.47 -25.98 -23.66
C LYS A 370 36.39 -24.94 -23.83
N LEU A 371 36.09 -24.15 -22.79
CA LEU A 371 34.93 -23.26 -22.75
C LEU A 371 35.18 -21.89 -23.41
N ARG A 372 36.46 -21.45 -23.53
CA ARG A 372 36.86 -20.16 -24.13
C ARG A 372 35.92 -19.01 -23.77
N ILE A 373 35.78 -18.76 -22.46
CA ILE A 373 34.85 -17.77 -21.89
C ILE A 373 35.02 -16.36 -22.49
N GLU A 374 36.24 -16.00 -22.90
CA GLU A 374 36.58 -14.73 -23.54
C GLU A 374 35.91 -14.52 -24.91
N THR A 375 35.39 -15.58 -25.51
CA THR A 375 34.64 -15.52 -26.78
C THR A 375 33.14 -15.27 -26.58
N ILE A 376 32.66 -15.39 -25.34
CA ILE A 376 31.25 -15.21 -25.01
C ILE A 376 31.02 -13.70 -24.77
N PRO A 377 30.11 -13.06 -25.53
CA PRO A 377 29.80 -11.66 -25.30
C PRO A 377 29.33 -11.40 -23.86
N PHE A 378 29.75 -10.28 -23.27
CA PHE A 378 29.16 -9.80 -22.02
C PHE A 378 27.66 -9.68 -22.14
N GLU A 379 26.96 -9.82 -21.02
CA GLU A 379 25.52 -9.89 -20.92
C GLU A 379 24.88 -11.12 -21.58
N SER A 380 25.67 -12.13 -21.98
CA SER A 380 25.14 -13.46 -22.29
C SER A 380 24.61 -14.14 -21.02
N ILE A 381 23.53 -14.91 -21.15
CA ILE A 381 22.88 -15.59 -20.03
C ILE A 381 23.50 -16.98 -19.88
N LEU A 382 24.01 -17.24 -18.68
CA LEU A 382 24.71 -18.47 -18.32
C LEU A 382 23.99 -19.18 -17.17
N GLN A 383 23.98 -20.51 -17.21
CA GLN A 383 23.77 -21.37 -16.05
C GLN A 383 25.12 -21.98 -15.66
N VAL A 384 25.48 -21.81 -14.40
CA VAL A 384 26.73 -22.28 -13.79
C VAL A 384 26.37 -23.29 -12.70
N LYS A 385 26.98 -24.47 -12.75
CA LYS A 385 27.04 -25.39 -11.61
C LYS A 385 28.46 -25.40 -11.07
N GLY A 386 28.60 -25.45 -9.75
CA GLY A 386 29.91 -25.44 -9.13
C GLY A 386 29.87 -25.56 -7.62
N THR A 387 31.04 -25.58 -7.00
CA THR A 387 31.20 -25.67 -5.54
C THR A 387 31.69 -24.34 -4.98
N VAL A 388 31.05 -23.86 -3.91
CA VAL A 388 31.45 -22.61 -3.23
C VAL A 388 32.75 -22.83 -2.45
N MET A 389 33.71 -21.93 -2.60
CA MET A 389 35.00 -21.94 -1.93
C MET A 389 35.32 -20.57 -1.32
N GLY A 390 36.06 -20.57 -0.21
CA GLY A 390 36.59 -19.34 0.35
C GLY A 390 37.73 -18.80 -0.52
N ARG A 391 37.77 -17.48 -0.70
CA ARG A 391 38.91 -16.86 -1.39
C ARG A 391 40.19 -16.98 -0.56
N PRO A 392 41.38 -17.03 -1.19
CA PRO A 392 42.64 -17.02 -0.47
C PRO A 392 42.77 -15.84 0.51
N PRO A 393 43.51 -16.01 1.63
CA PRO A 393 43.78 -14.92 2.57
C PRO A 393 44.35 -13.69 1.86
N GLY A 394 43.78 -12.51 2.12
CA GLY A 394 44.15 -11.25 1.48
C GLY A 394 43.48 -10.95 0.13
N MET A 395 42.69 -11.87 -0.43
CA MET A 395 41.95 -11.67 -1.71
C MET A 395 40.44 -11.48 -1.53
N ARG A 396 39.98 -11.23 -0.30
CA ARG A 396 38.58 -10.90 -0.01
C ARG A 396 38.27 -9.52 -0.58
N ASN A 397 37.16 -9.40 -1.32
CA ASN A 397 36.69 -8.11 -1.82
C ASN A 397 35.65 -7.53 -0.86
N GLU A 398 36.02 -6.53 -0.06
CA GLU A 398 35.12 -5.92 0.92
C GLU A 398 33.98 -5.11 0.28
N THR A 399 34.11 -4.74 -1.00
CA THR A 399 33.08 -3.99 -1.74
C THR A 399 31.93 -4.87 -2.25
N MET A 400 32.08 -6.20 -2.19
CA MET A 400 31.08 -7.17 -2.65
C MET A 400 30.56 -8.03 -1.51
N ALA A 401 29.24 -8.22 -1.42
CA ALA A 401 28.62 -9.09 -0.42
C ALA A 401 29.13 -10.54 -0.49
N THR A 402 29.44 -11.02 -1.70
CA THR A 402 29.98 -12.35 -2.00
C THR A 402 31.51 -12.35 -2.07
N GLY A 403 32.17 -11.25 -1.70
CA GLY A 403 33.60 -11.03 -1.91
C GLY A 403 34.52 -11.89 -1.04
N GLY A 404 33.97 -12.56 -0.01
CA GLY A 404 34.69 -13.57 0.78
C GLY A 404 34.81 -14.94 0.11
N ILE A 405 33.98 -15.19 -0.92
CA ILE A 405 33.84 -16.49 -1.57
C ILE A 405 34.01 -16.40 -3.09
N GLU A 406 34.13 -17.55 -3.73
CA GLU A 406 34.02 -17.76 -5.17
C GLU A 406 33.41 -19.14 -5.44
N VAL A 407 32.93 -19.38 -6.66
CA VAL A 407 32.40 -20.69 -7.08
C VAL A 407 33.34 -21.33 -8.07
N ILE A 408 33.86 -22.51 -7.75
CA ILE A 408 34.64 -23.32 -8.69
C ILE A 408 33.68 -23.97 -9.67
N LEU A 409 33.81 -23.61 -10.94
CA LEU A 409 32.97 -24.09 -12.03
C LEU A 409 33.15 -25.60 -12.24
N SER A 410 32.04 -26.35 -12.25
CA SER A 410 32.01 -27.76 -12.66
C SER A 410 31.32 -27.96 -14.01
N ASP A 411 30.28 -27.18 -14.31
CA ASP A 411 29.50 -27.26 -15.55
C ASP A 411 28.98 -25.87 -15.94
N LEU A 412 29.01 -25.56 -17.24
CA LEU A 412 28.57 -24.29 -17.81
C LEU A 412 27.65 -24.52 -18.99
N GLN A 413 26.45 -23.97 -18.92
CA GLN A 413 25.52 -23.93 -20.05
C GLN A 413 25.25 -22.48 -20.45
N ILE A 414 25.44 -22.16 -21.73
CA ILE A 414 25.02 -20.89 -22.30
C ILE A 414 23.53 -20.99 -22.60
N LEU A 415 22.69 -20.32 -21.81
CA LEU A 415 21.24 -20.31 -22.01
C LEU A 415 20.84 -19.39 -23.17
N ASN A 416 21.52 -18.24 -23.32
CA ASN A 416 21.30 -17.34 -24.44
C ASN A 416 22.52 -16.43 -24.67
N LYS A 417 22.93 -16.23 -25.93
CA LYS A 417 24.06 -15.35 -26.27
C LYS A 417 23.56 -13.92 -26.50
N ALA A 418 24.25 -12.94 -25.91
CA ALA A 418 24.01 -11.53 -26.20
C ALA A 418 24.67 -11.07 -27.51
N LYS A 419 24.28 -9.89 -28.00
CA LYS A 419 24.98 -9.22 -29.09
C LYS A 419 26.39 -8.84 -28.63
N SER A 420 27.38 -8.95 -29.52
CA SER A 420 28.78 -8.59 -29.23
C SER A 420 28.95 -7.13 -28.81
N LYS A 421 28.12 -6.23 -29.34
CA LYS A 421 28.05 -4.82 -28.95
C LYS A 421 26.63 -4.46 -28.55
N LEU A 422 26.42 -4.21 -27.27
CA LEU A 422 25.17 -3.68 -26.76
C LEU A 422 25.13 -2.15 -26.91
N PRO A 423 23.92 -1.57 -27.04
CA PRO A 423 23.76 -0.12 -27.12
C PRO A 423 24.05 0.59 -25.79
N ILE A 424 23.93 -0.12 -24.67
CA ILE A 424 24.27 0.36 -23.34
C ILE A 424 25.20 -0.66 -22.68
N GLU A 425 26.34 -0.19 -22.18
CA GLU A 425 27.20 -0.94 -21.28
C GLU A 425 26.69 -0.82 -19.85
N ILE A 426 26.61 -1.93 -19.13
CA ILE A 426 26.17 -1.94 -17.72
C ILE A 426 27.38 -1.66 -16.85
N ARG A 427 27.71 -0.37 -16.74
CA ARG A 427 28.81 0.14 -15.91
C ARG A 427 28.32 1.38 -15.18
N GLU A 428 28.66 1.49 -13.89
CA GLU A 428 28.24 2.65 -13.08
C GLU A 428 28.85 3.96 -13.60
N HIS A 429 30.06 3.89 -14.13
CA HIS A 429 30.74 5.04 -14.73
C HIS A 429 30.38 5.15 -16.21
N ASN A 430 30.22 6.37 -16.70
CA ASN A 430 29.82 6.68 -18.09
C ASN A 430 28.45 6.10 -18.49
N ARG A 431 27.47 6.17 -17.58
CA ARG A 431 26.09 5.75 -17.86
C ARG A 431 25.53 6.52 -19.06
N ALA A 432 24.78 5.80 -19.90
CA ALA A 432 24.10 6.37 -21.05
C ALA A 432 23.17 7.54 -20.64
N LYS A 433 23.02 8.51 -21.55
CA LYS A 433 22.04 9.60 -21.38
C LYS A 433 20.61 9.05 -21.39
N GLU A 434 19.69 9.78 -20.74
CA GLU A 434 18.29 9.38 -20.55
C GLU A 434 17.60 8.89 -21.84
N PRO A 435 17.67 9.57 -23.00
CA PRO A 435 16.97 9.09 -24.20
C PRO A 435 17.38 7.67 -24.62
N LEU A 436 18.68 7.37 -24.57
CA LEU A 436 19.19 6.03 -24.90
C LEU A 436 18.79 5.01 -23.83
N ARG A 437 18.80 5.40 -22.55
CA ARG A 437 18.31 4.57 -21.44
C ARG A 437 16.84 4.20 -21.61
N LEU A 438 15.99 5.15 -22.04
CA LEU A 438 14.57 4.90 -22.27
C LEU A 438 14.32 4.04 -23.52
N GLU A 439 15.08 4.27 -24.59
CA GLU A 439 15.03 3.43 -25.80
C GLU A 439 15.39 1.96 -25.52
N TYR A 440 16.41 1.73 -24.69
CA TYR A 440 16.85 0.40 -24.30
C TYR A 440 16.53 0.10 -22.83
N ARG A 441 15.33 0.49 -22.38
CA ARG A 441 14.94 0.41 -20.96
C ARG A 441 15.08 -0.98 -20.36
N TYR A 442 14.83 -2.03 -21.13
CA TYR A 442 15.01 -3.42 -20.68
C TYR A 442 16.48 -3.79 -20.35
N ILE A 443 17.47 -3.07 -20.88
CA ILE A 443 18.88 -3.17 -20.48
C ILE A 443 19.14 -2.26 -19.28
N ASP A 444 18.64 -1.02 -19.29
CA ASP A 444 18.78 -0.08 -18.16
C ASP A 444 18.19 -0.64 -16.86
N LEU A 445 17.11 -1.42 -16.94
CA LEU A 445 16.52 -2.12 -15.79
C LEU A 445 17.47 -3.12 -15.12
N ARG A 446 18.56 -3.54 -15.76
CA ARG A 446 19.55 -4.46 -15.17
C ARG A 446 20.50 -3.77 -14.19
N PHE A 447 20.56 -2.44 -14.18
CA PHE A 447 21.37 -1.71 -13.20
C PHE A 447 20.82 -1.93 -11.78
N SER A 448 21.73 -1.95 -10.81
CA SER A 448 21.45 -2.26 -9.40
C SER A 448 20.46 -1.26 -8.78
N ASP A 449 20.60 0.03 -9.11
CA ASP A 449 19.70 1.10 -8.68
C ASP A 449 18.28 0.92 -9.22
N MET A 450 18.12 0.61 -10.51
CA MET A 450 16.83 0.34 -11.13
C MET A 450 16.16 -0.90 -10.53
N GLN A 451 16.93 -1.97 -10.28
CA GLN A 451 16.45 -3.16 -9.58
C GLN A 451 15.97 -2.81 -8.15
N LYS A 452 16.76 -2.05 -7.40
CA LYS A 452 16.42 -1.58 -6.05
C LYS A 452 15.13 -0.77 -6.08
N ASN A 453 15.01 0.21 -6.97
CA ASN A 453 13.88 1.13 -7.04
C ASN A 453 12.55 0.39 -7.29
N LEU A 454 12.51 -0.52 -8.28
CA LEU A 454 11.30 -1.27 -8.59
C LEU A 454 10.94 -2.30 -7.50
N ARG A 455 11.93 -2.88 -6.82
CA ARG A 455 11.69 -3.78 -5.69
C ARG A 455 11.20 -3.03 -4.45
N THR A 456 11.76 -1.86 -4.17
CA THR A 456 11.26 -0.94 -3.13
C THR A 456 9.82 -0.56 -3.42
N ARG A 457 9.50 -0.15 -4.66
CA ARG A 457 8.12 0.12 -5.10
C ARG A 457 7.17 -1.03 -4.76
N SER A 458 7.53 -2.24 -5.17
CA SER A 458 6.71 -3.43 -4.93
C SER A 458 6.49 -3.69 -3.43
N LYS A 459 7.56 -3.62 -2.63
CA LYS A 459 7.52 -3.84 -1.17
C LYS A 459 6.67 -2.78 -0.46
N VAL A 460 6.85 -1.51 -0.79
CA VAL A 460 6.09 -0.39 -0.20
C VAL A 460 4.60 -0.54 -0.52
N LEU A 461 4.25 -0.80 -1.78
CA LEU A 461 2.85 -0.98 -2.20
C LEU A 461 2.20 -2.20 -1.55
N MET A 462 2.92 -3.31 -1.39
CA MET A 462 2.41 -4.48 -0.68
C MET A 462 2.14 -4.16 0.79
N LYS A 463 3.09 -3.51 1.48
CA LYS A 463 2.90 -3.12 2.88
C LYS A 463 1.72 -2.15 3.07
N MET A 464 1.50 -1.23 2.13
CA MET A 464 0.32 -0.35 2.13
C MET A 464 -0.98 -1.17 2.04
N ARG A 465 -1.05 -2.15 1.12
CA ARG A 465 -2.19 -3.07 0.99
C ARG A 465 -2.41 -3.88 2.26
N GLU A 466 -1.35 -4.48 2.80
CA GLU A 466 -1.40 -5.28 4.02
C GLU A 466 -1.96 -4.46 5.19
N TYR A 467 -1.49 -3.23 5.36
CA TYR A 467 -2.00 -2.35 6.41
C TYR A 467 -3.48 -2.01 6.21
N LEU A 468 -3.84 -1.53 5.01
CA LEU A 468 -5.21 -1.12 4.72
C LEU A 468 -6.21 -2.27 4.86
N ILE A 469 -5.90 -3.45 4.31
CA ILE A 469 -6.79 -4.62 4.35
C ILE A 469 -6.79 -5.27 5.73
N ASN A 470 -5.62 -5.69 6.23
CA ASN A 470 -5.56 -6.59 7.39
C ASN A 470 -5.68 -5.85 8.73
N HIS A 471 -5.28 -4.57 8.78
CA HIS A 471 -5.29 -3.79 10.02
C HIS A 471 -6.39 -2.74 10.06
N ALA A 472 -6.70 -2.10 8.92
CA ALA A 472 -7.69 -1.03 8.87
C ALA A 472 -9.05 -1.45 8.25
N GLY A 473 -9.18 -2.68 7.76
CA GLY A 473 -10.45 -3.24 7.29
C GLY A 473 -10.96 -2.64 5.97
N PHE A 474 -10.07 -2.15 5.12
CA PHE A 474 -10.41 -1.60 3.82
C PHE A 474 -10.62 -2.68 2.75
N VAL A 475 -11.38 -2.32 1.73
CA VAL A 475 -11.61 -3.14 0.53
C VAL A 475 -10.90 -2.49 -0.67
N GLU A 476 -10.03 -3.25 -1.33
CA GLU A 476 -9.47 -2.83 -2.63
C GLU A 476 -10.56 -3.01 -3.70
N VAL A 477 -11.03 -1.92 -4.29
CA VAL A 477 -12.06 -1.95 -5.33
C VAL A 477 -11.51 -1.31 -6.60
N GLU A 478 -11.53 -2.05 -7.70
CA GLU A 478 -11.15 -1.49 -9.01
C GLU A 478 -12.26 -0.61 -9.57
N THR A 479 -11.88 0.54 -10.11
CA THR A 479 -12.82 1.47 -10.75
C THR A 479 -12.56 1.58 -12.25
N PRO A 480 -13.60 1.76 -13.10
CA PRO A 480 -13.42 1.92 -14.54
C PRO A 480 -12.44 3.03 -14.93
N THR A 481 -11.60 2.75 -15.94
CA THR A 481 -10.69 3.73 -16.55
C THR A 481 -11.32 4.47 -17.73
N LEU A 482 -12.13 3.77 -18.53
CA LEU A 482 -12.96 4.34 -19.59
C LEU A 482 -14.23 4.91 -18.96
N PHE A 483 -14.28 6.22 -18.78
CA PHE A 483 -15.39 6.89 -18.12
C PHE A 483 -15.92 8.05 -18.96
N ARG A 484 -16.93 8.77 -18.45
CA ARG A 484 -17.36 10.04 -19.04
C ARG A 484 -16.34 11.13 -18.72
N ARG A 485 -16.27 12.12 -19.60
CA ARG A 485 -15.52 13.36 -19.34
C ARG A 485 -16.11 14.09 -18.13
N SER A 486 -15.23 14.67 -17.33
CA SER A 486 -15.58 15.58 -16.23
C SER A 486 -15.29 17.02 -16.66
N PRO A 487 -16.18 17.99 -16.40
CA PRO A 487 -15.88 19.40 -16.63
C PRO A 487 -14.99 19.94 -15.50
N GLY A 488 -13.98 20.72 -15.87
CA GLY A 488 -12.96 21.24 -14.94
C GLY A 488 -11.74 20.32 -14.79
N GLY A 489 -10.70 20.80 -14.11
CA GLY A 489 -9.44 20.08 -13.90
C GLY A 489 -8.47 20.15 -15.08
N ALA A 490 -7.58 19.15 -15.18
CA ALA A 490 -6.60 19.06 -16.26
C ALA A 490 -7.25 18.68 -17.61
N GLN A 491 -6.48 18.67 -18.69
CA GLN A 491 -6.93 18.08 -19.94
C GLN A 491 -6.96 16.54 -19.81
N GLU A 492 -8.00 15.91 -20.37
CA GLU A 492 -8.18 14.45 -20.32
C GLU A 492 -7.87 13.79 -21.67
N PHE A 493 -7.30 12.58 -21.65
CA PHE A 493 -7.16 11.75 -22.84
C PHE A 493 -8.51 11.16 -23.24
N VAL A 494 -8.89 11.32 -24.50
CA VAL A 494 -10.11 10.74 -25.06
C VAL A 494 -9.84 9.40 -25.76
N VAL A 495 -10.78 8.47 -25.66
CA VAL A 495 -10.74 7.17 -26.32
C VAL A 495 -11.96 7.03 -27.22
N PRO A 496 -11.80 6.93 -28.56
CA PRO A 496 -12.93 6.85 -29.47
C PRO A 496 -13.74 5.57 -29.27
N SER A 497 -15.06 5.68 -29.34
CA SER A 497 -15.97 4.54 -29.44
C SER A 497 -16.24 4.20 -30.90
N ARG A 498 -16.63 2.96 -31.17
CA ARG A 498 -17.18 2.58 -32.49
C ARG A 498 -18.51 3.26 -32.79
N LYS A 499 -19.20 3.78 -31.76
CA LYS A 499 -20.41 4.58 -31.94
C LYS A 499 -20.00 5.98 -32.46
N PRO A 500 -20.47 6.39 -33.65
CA PRO A 500 -20.08 7.68 -34.23
C PRO A 500 -20.32 8.86 -33.27
N GLY A 501 -19.34 9.75 -33.17
CA GLY A 501 -19.39 10.96 -32.34
C GLY A 501 -19.34 10.72 -30.83
N HIS A 502 -19.14 9.48 -30.35
CA HIS A 502 -19.07 9.17 -28.93
C HIS A 502 -17.64 8.77 -28.52
N PHE A 503 -17.21 9.27 -27.36
CA PHE A 503 -15.88 9.05 -26.82
C PHE A 503 -15.98 8.70 -25.34
N TYR A 504 -15.08 7.85 -24.88
CA TYR A 504 -14.75 7.76 -23.46
C TYR A 504 -13.64 8.75 -23.14
N SER A 505 -13.44 9.01 -21.86
CA SER A 505 -12.33 9.76 -21.33
C SER A 505 -11.58 8.91 -20.30
N LEU A 506 -10.25 8.96 -20.32
CA LEU A 506 -9.45 8.32 -19.29
C LEU A 506 -9.51 9.15 -18.00
N VAL A 507 -9.77 8.47 -16.88
CA VAL A 507 -9.97 9.13 -15.59
C VAL A 507 -8.70 9.83 -15.07
N GLN A 508 -8.84 11.08 -14.65
CA GLN A 508 -7.78 11.82 -13.95
C GLN A 508 -7.52 11.30 -12.54
N SER A 509 -8.56 10.74 -11.93
CA SER A 509 -8.56 10.03 -10.66
C SER A 509 -9.91 9.32 -10.50
N PRO A 510 -10.04 8.33 -9.60
CA PRO A 510 -11.32 7.70 -9.28
C PRO A 510 -12.31 8.58 -8.51
N GLN A 511 -12.12 9.92 -8.45
CA GLN A 511 -12.79 10.83 -7.51
C GLN A 511 -14.32 10.76 -7.50
N GLN A 512 -14.98 10.64 -8.66
CA GLN A 512 -16.44 10.51 -8.69
C GLN A 512 -16.89 9.10 -8.28
N LEU A 513 -16.13 8.09 -8.68
CA LEU A 513 -16.46 6.67 -8.46
C LEU A 513 -16.31 6.30 -6.99
N LYS A 514 -15.26 6.76 -6.32
CA LYS A 514 -15.05 6.49 -4.88
C LYS A 514 -16.14 7.11 -3.99
N GLN A 515 -16.67 8.29 -4.35
CA GLN A 515 -17.82 8.87 -3.64
C GLN A 515 -19.07 8.00 -3.82
N MET A 516 -19.33 7.51 -5.03
CA MET A 516 -20.44 6.57 -5.27
C MET A 516 -20.26 5.23 -4.55
N LEU A 517 -19.02 4.77 -4.31
CA LEU A 517 -18.76 3.60 -3.46
C LEU A 517 -19.13 3.86 -1.99
N MET A 518 -18.98 5.10 -1.50
CA MET A 518 -19.45 5.49 -0.16
C MET A 518 -20.99 5.47 -0.11
N VAL A 519 -21.66 5.99 -1.13
CA VAL A 519 -23.13 5.85 -1.30
C VAL A 519 -23.54 4.37 -1.35
N GLY A 520 -22.73 3.53 -2.01
CA GLY A 520 -22.94 2.08 -2.10
C GLY A 520 -22.60 1.29 -0.83
N ALA A 521 -22.32 1.96 0.29
CA ALA A 521 -22.00 1.35 1.58
C ALA A 521 -20.77 0.44 1.59
N ILE A 522 -19.76 0.73 0.76
CA ILE A 522 -18.43 0.08 0.86
C ILE A 522 -17.72 0.49 2.16
N ASP A 523 -18.05 1.67 2.71
CA ASP A 523 -17.57 2.21 3.99
C ASP A 523 -16.07 2.58 4.00
N ARG A 524 -15.18 1.67 3.58
CA ARG A 524 -13.73 1.82 3.54
C ARG A 524 -13.17 1.34 2.21
N TYR A 525 -12.92 2.28 1.32
CA TYR A 525 -12.41 2.01 -0.02
C TYR A 525 -10.94 2.41 -0.14
N PHE A 526 -10.16 1.59 -0.83
CA PHE A 526 -8.92 2.05 -1.42
C PHE A 526 -8.66 1.43 -2.79
N GLN A 527 -7.75 2.03 -3.54
CA GLN A 527 -7.25 1.48 -4.79
C GLN A 527 -5.85 2.01 -5.07
N ILE A 528 -4.96 1.16 -5.56
CA ILE A 528 -3.73 1.61 -6.22
C ILE A 528 -4.07 1.84 -7.70
N ALA A 529 -4.62 3.02 -7.99
CA ALA A 529 -5.22 3.36 -9.26
C ALA A 529 -4.20 3.94 -10.26
N ARG A 530 -4.42 3.67 -11.55
CA ARG A 530 -3.75 4.38 -12.64
C ARG A 530 -4.58 5.61 -13.01
N CYS A 531 -3.92 6.76 -13.03
CA CYS A 531 -4.51 8.07 -13.30
C CYS A 531 -3.88 8.66 -14.56
N TYR A 532 -4.66 9.43 -15.33
CA TYR A 532 -4.25 9.95 -16.63
C TYR A 532 -4.48 11.45 -16.74
N ARG A 533 -3.46 12.21 -17.16
CA ARG A 533 -3.56 13.65 -17.39
C ARG A 533 -2.82 14.01 -18.67
N ASP A 534 -3.51 14.65 -19.61
CA ASP A 534 -2.94 15.10 -20.88
C ASP A 534 -2.23 16.44 -20.67
N GLU A 535 -1.13 16.40 -19.91
CA GLU A 535 -0.31 17.56 -19.57
C GLU A 535 1.13 17.34 -20.01
N ALA A 536 1.86 18.44 -20.23
CA ALA A 536 3.29 18.39 -20.52
C ALA A 536 4.05 17.64 -19.40
N THR A 537 4.92 16.71 -19.81
CA THR A 537 5.69 15.92 -18.85
C THR A 537 6.77 16.76 -18.16
N ARG A 538 7.10 16.39 -16.92
CA ARG A 538 8.15 17.04 -16.10
C ARG A 538 8.94 15.95 -15.37
N PRO A 539 10.09 16.25 -14.73
CA PRO A 539 10.82 15.25 -13.95
C PRO A 539 9.97 14.55 -12.89
N ASP A 540 8.95 15.24 -12.36
CA ASP A 540 7.99 14.78 -11.36
C ASP A 540 6.57 14.51 -11.90
N ARG A 541 6.36 14.52 -13.22
CA ARG A 541 5.04 14.38 -13.86
C ARG A 541 5.09 13.49 -15.10
N GLN A 542 4.20 12.50 -15.12
CA GLN A 542 3.97 11.58 -16.25
C GLN A 542 2.51 11.67 -16.70
N PRO A 543 2.21 11.45 -17.98
CA PRO A 543 0.84 11.48 -18.50
C PRO A 543 -0.02 10.36 -17.92
N GLU A 544 0.61 9.26 -17.51
CA GLU A 544 0.03 8.18 -16.74
C GLU A 544 0.82 7.99 -15.44
N PHE A 545 0.15 7.97 -14.29
CA PHE A 545 0.81 7.90 -12.98
C PHE A 545 -0.03 7.13 -11.97
N THR A 546 0.58 6.67 -10.89
CA THR A 546 -0.06 5.80 -9.90
C THR A 546 -0.42 6.59 -8.64
N GLN A 547 -1.65 6.42 -8.17
CA GLN A 547 -2.11 6.95 -6.89
C GLN A 547 -2.51 5.82 -5.94
N LEU A 548 -2.26 6.00 -4.64
CA LEU A 548 -3.03 5.30 -3.61
C LEU A 548 -4.23 6.18 -3.29
N ASP A 549 -5.39 5.81 -3.80
CA ASP A 549 -6.65 6.51 -3.62
C ASP A 549 -7.42 5.86 -2.48
N VAL A 550 -7.84 6.65 -1.49
CA VAL A 550 -8.48 6.19 -0.25
C VAL A 550 -9.74 7.03 0.01
N GLU A 551 -10.82 6.39 0.44
CA GLU A 551 -12.06 7.06 0.85
C GLU A 551 -12.75 6.31 2.01
N LEU A 552 -13.31 7.06 2.96
CA LEU A 552 -13.96 6.58 4.18
C LEU A 552 -15.34 7.24 4.34
N SER A 553 -16.33 6.45 4.74
CA SER A 553 -17.62 6.94 5.25
C SER A 553 -17.53 7.24 6.74
N PHE A 554 -18.37 8.16 7.23
CA PHE A 554 -18.50 8.54 8.64
C PHE A 554 -17.18 8.95 9.31
N SER A 555 -16.28 9.58 8.55
CA SER A 555 -14.97 10.03 9.01
C SER A 555 -14.84 11.55 8.94
N ASP A 556 -13.96 12.09 9.78
CA ASP A 556 -13.50 13.47 9.72
C ASP A 556 -12.07 13.57 9.17
N ARG A 557 -11.59 14.81 9.05
CA ARG A 557 -10.25 15.13 8.52
C ARG A 557 -9.15 14.52 9.37
N ASP A 558 -9.28 14.61 10.70
CA ASP A 558 -8.26 14.16 11.64
C ASP A 558 -8.05 12.65 11.59
N LYS A 559 -9.14 11.89 11.45
CA LYS A 559 -9.08 10.43 11.30
C LYS A 559 -8.46 9.99 9.98
N ILE A 560 -8.68 10.73 8.90
CA ILE A 560 -8.04 10.43 7.61
C ILE A 560 -6.53 10.71 7.69
N MET A 561 -6.12 11.82 8.30
CA MET A 561 -4.69 12.10 8.51
C MET A 561 -4.02 11.04 9.39
N GLU A 562 -4.65 10.66 10.51
CA GLU A 562 -4.17 9.61 11.41
C GLU A 562 -3.98 8.27 10.68
N LEU A 563 -4.93 7.91 9.80
CA LEU A 563 -4.83 6.72 8.97
C LEU A 563 -3.60 6.77 8.07
N ILE A 564 -3.39 7.88 7.36
CA ILE A 564 -2.27 8.02 6.42
C ILE A 564 -0.92 8.05 7.13
N GLU A 565 -0.83 8.69 8.30
CA GLU A 565 0.35 8.63 9.16
C GLU A 565 0.70 7.17 9.50
N LYS A 566 -0.29 6.37 9.92
CA LYS A 566 -0.09 4.95 10.23
C LYS A 566 0.26 4.12 8.99
N VAL A 567 -0.37 4.37 7.83
CA VAL A 567 -0.02 3.72 6.56
C VAL A 567 1.44 3.97 6.22
N LEU A 568 1.89 5.23 6.29
CA LEU A 568 3.25 5.62 5.96
C LEU A 568 4.27 5.01 6.93
N VAL A 569 4.02 5.06 8.25
CA VAL A 569 4.89 4.42 9.25
C VAL A 569 5.06 2.92 8.97
N ASN A 570 3.99 2.22 8.60
CA ASN A 570 4.05 0.77 8.34
C ASN A 570 4.77 0.42 7.03
N CYS A 571 4.57 1.23 5.98
CA CYS A 571 5.18 0.98 4.68
C CYS A 571 6.60 1.56 4.52
N TRP A 572 7.04 2.43 5.45
CA TRP A 572 8.31 3.14 5.35
C TRP A 572 9.51 2.16 5.28
N PRO A 573 10.44 2.32 4.33
CA PRO A 573 11.63 1.48 4.27
C PRO A 573 12.63 1.79 5.40
N ASP A 574 13.27 0.77 5.96
CA ASP A 574 14.24 0.92 7.06
C ASP A 574 15.43 1.84 6.71
N PHE A 575 15.87 1.82 5.44
CA PHE A 575 16.98 2.68 4.97
C PHE A 575 16.60 4.16 4.87
N CYS A 576 15.31 4.50 5.01
CA CYS A 576 14.83 5.87 5.07
C CYS A 576 14.78 6.43 6.51
N GLY A 577 15.19 5.65 7.53
CA GLY A 577 15.08 6.04 8.93
C GLY A 577 13.64 5.98 9.45
N ALA A 578 13.45 6.29 10.74
CA ALA A 578 12.13 6.28 11.36
C ALA A 578 11.36 7.58 11.09
N LEU A 579 10.03 7.47 10.97
CA LEU A 579 9.14 8.62 10.92
C LEU A 579 8.65 9.00 12.31
N ASN A 580 8.69 10.30 12.61
CA ASN A 580 8.10 10.85 13.83
C ASN A 580 6.64 11.24 13.54
N THR A 581 5.70 10.62 14.24
CA THR A 581 4.27 10.93 14.18
C THR A 581 3.78 11.44 15.54
N PRO A 582 2.74 12.30 15.58
CA PRO A 582 2.00 12.85 14.44
C PRO A 582 2.82 13.86 13.63
N PHE A 583 2.50 14.03 12.34
CA PHE A 583 3.23 15.00 11.53
C PHE A 583 2.83 16.43 11.92
N PRO A 584 3.77 17.41 11.88
CA PRO A 584 3.46 18.82 12.05
C PRO A 584 2.31 19.29 11.16
N ARG A 585 1.44 20.14 11.70
CA ARG A 585 0.27 20.69 10.99
C ARG A 585 0.41 22.20 10.86
N LEU A 586 0.22 22.71 9.65
CA LEU A 586 0.24 24.13 9.32
C LEU A 586 -1.10 24.49 8.67
N THR A 587 -1.69 25.62 8.99
CA THR A 587 -2.74 26.17 8.13
C THR A 587 -2.13 26.69 6.83
N TYR A 588 -2.91 26.80 5.76
CA TYR A 588 -2.50 27.40 4.50
C TYR A 588 -1.92 28.80 4.73
N ASP A 589 -2.62 29.62 5.53
CA ASP A 589 -2.15 30.95 5.90
C ASP A 589 -0.80 30.93 6.62
N GLN A 590 -0.58 29.97 7.54
CA GLN A 590 0.72 29.80 8.20
C GLN A 590 1.79 29.34 7.21
N ALA A 591 1.48 28.42 6.30
CA ALA A 591 2.43 27.94 5.30
C ALA A 591 2.86 29.08 4.35
N MET A 592 1.91 29.89 3.91
CA MET A 592 2.15 31.07 3.08
C MET A 592 2.89 32.17 3.85
N ALA A 593 2.52 32.43 5.11
CA ALA A 593 3.18 33.45 5.94
C ALA A 593 4.60 33.07 6.32
N ASP A 594 4.86 31.84 6.75
CA ASP A 594 6.17 31.39 7.24
C ASP A 594 7.11 30.98 6.11
N TYR A 595 6.59 30.48 4.98
CA TYR A 595 7.42 29.84 3.94
C TYR A 595 7.16 30.35 2.53
N GLY A 596 6.08 31.11 2.29
CA GLY A 596 5.73 31.62 0.96
C GLY A 596 5.30 30.52 -0.02
N THR A 597 4.83 29.38 0.50
CA THR A 597 4.34 28.26 -0.30
C THR A 597 3.44 27.36 0.55
N ASP A 598 2.45 26.76 -0.11
CA ASP A 598 1.56 25.69 0.37
C ASP A 598 2.23 24.31 0.47
N LYS A 599 3.47 24.16 0.00
CA LYS A 599 4.27 22.93 0.11
C LYS A 599 5.64 23.21 0.74
N PRO A 600 5.67 23.61 2.02
CA PRO A 600 6.89 24.09 2.63
C PRO A 600 7.91 22.96 2.87
N ASP A 601 9.17 23.25 2.55
CA ASP A 601 10.30 22.50 3.09
C ASP A 601 10.67 23.08 4.47
N ILE A 602 10.25 22.39 5.53
CA ILE A 602 10.39 22.84 6.93
C ILE A 602 11.74 22.45 7.57
N ARG A 603 12.64 21.81 6.82
CA ARG A 603 13.94 21.33 7.33
C ARG A 603 14.95 22.45 7.61
N PHE A 604 14.65 23.69 7.20
CA PHE A 604 15.58 24.81 7.36
C PHE A 604 14.90 26.07 7.90
N ALA A 605 15.54 26.67 8.90
CA ALA A 605 15.00 27.69 9.79
C ALA A 605 14.66 29.05 9.14
N MET A 606 14.98 29.26 7.86
CA MET A 606 14.79 30.52 7.12
C MET A 606 13.31 30.83 6.85
N LYS A 607 12.51 30.99 7.90
CA LYS A 607 11.13 31.45 7.80
C LYS A 607 11.08 32.90 7.32
N LEU A 608 10.00 33.26 6.64
CA LEU A 608 9.73 34.63 6.27
C LEU A 608 9.34 35.43 7.51
N ILE A 609 9.75 36.69 7.54
CA ILE A 609 9.43 37.64 8.60
C ILE A 609 8.42 38.63 8.02
N ASP A 610 7.25 38.76 8.63
CA ASP A 610 6.26 39.77 8.25
C ASP A 610 6.75 41.15 8.73
N ILE A 611 7.02 42.04 7.77
CA ILE A 611 7.46 43.42 8.03
C ILE A 611 6.44 44.44 7.50
N THR A 612 5.20 44.01 7.24
CA THR A 612 4.15 44.83 6.64
C THR A 612 3.95 46.14 7.41
N LYS A 613 3.88 46.07 8.75
CA LYS A 613 3.70 47.26 9.61
C LYS A 613 4.83 48.27 9.47
N SER A 614 6.07 47.79 9.35
CA SER A 614 7.24 48.65 9.16
C SER A 614 7.23 49.34 7.80
N ILE A 615 6.80 48.64 6.74
CA ILE A 615 6.66 49.25 5.41
C ILE A 615 5.50 50.25 5.35
N GLU A 616 4.39 50.00 6.05
CA GLU A 616 3.22 50.88 6.09
C GLU A 616 3.48 52.26 6.73
N LEU A 617 4.63 52.46 7.39
CA LEU A 617 5.05 53.79 7.86
C LEU A 617 5.25 54.79 6.72
N ASN A 618 5.43 54.32 5.48
CA ASN A 618 5.34 55.14 4.28
C ASN A 618 4.06 54.80 3.49
N PRO A 619 2.98 55.61 3.60
CA PRO A 619 1.70 55.34 2.95
C PRO A 619 1.76 55.25 1.43
N GLU A 620 2.73 55.92 0.78
CA GLU A 620 2.89 55.91 -0.68
C GLU A 620 3.20 54.50 -1.21
N LEU A 621 3.86 53.66 -0.41
CA LEU A 621 4.24 52.29 -0.80
C LEU A 621 3.05 51.33 -0.86
N LYS A 622 1.94 51.68 -0.18
CA LYS A 622 0.69 50.90 -0.15
C LYS A 622 -0.26 51.29 -1.27
N GLU A 623 -0.08 52.47 -1.85
CA GLU A 623 -0.99 53.02 -2.84
C GLU A 623 -1.09 52.08 -4.06
N GLY A 624 -2.34 51.77 -4.48
CA GLY A 624 -2.59 50.88 -5.62
C GLY A 624 -2.65 49.37 -5.30
N HIS A 625 -2.45 48.95 -4.05
CA HIS A 625 -2.55 47.54 -3.64
C HIS A 625 -3.82 47.24 -2.83
N LYS A 626 -4.69 46.35 -3.34
CA LYS A 626 -5.95 45.95 -2.70
C LYS A 626 -5.73 45.19 -1.38
N ASN A 627 -4.74 44.29 -1.36
CA ASN A 627 -4.35 43.51 -0.19
C ASN A 627 -2.84 43.65 0.00
N PHE A 628 -2.42 44.73 0.66
CA PHE A 628 -1.00 45.03 0.83
C PHE A 628 -0.32 44.08 1.82
N GLY A 629 0.90 43.66 1.53
CA GLY A 629 1.72 42.86 2.44
C GLY A 629 3.21 42.92 2.11
N SER A 630 4.05 42.67 3.10
CA SER A 630 5.50 42.59 2.96
C SER A 630 6.12 41.46 3.76
N SER A 631 7.07 40.77 3.15
CA SER A 631 7.79 39.66 3.77
C SER A 631 9.29 39.80 3.53
N ALA A 632 10.08 39.44 4.54
CA ALA A 632 11.52 39.56 4.55
C ALA A 632 12.23 38.25 4.88
N ILE A 633 13.48 38.16 4.43
CA ILE A 633 14.47 37.16 4.83
C ILE A 633 15.71 37.94 5.28
N LEU A 634 16.18 37.64 6.48
CA LEU A 634 17.43 38.16 7.01
C LEU A 634 18.49 37.06 7.01
N ILE A 635 19.64 37.34 6.41
CA ILE A 635 20.82 36.47 6.48
C ILE A 635 21.86 37.18 7.33
N LYS A 636 22.14 36.58 8.49
CA LYS A 636 23.14 37.08 9.44
C LYS A 636 24.55 36.84 8.93
N PHE A 637 25.41 37.85 9.04
CA PHE A 637 26.86 37.77 8.76
C PHE A 637 27.25 37.11 7.42
N PRO A 638 26.72 37.54 6.26
CA PRO A 638 27.15 37.02 4.96
C PRO A 638 28.66 37.31 4.74
N HIS A 639 29.48 36.27 4.86
CA HIS A 639 30.94 36.33 4.67
C HIS A 639 31.38 36.82 3.27
N SER A 640 30.45 36.93 2.31
CA SER A 640 30.70 37.54 1.00
C SER A 640 29.43 38.17 0.43
N SER A 641 29.57 39.03 -0.58
CA SER A 641 28.45 39.51 -1.38
C SER A 641 27.72 38.36 -2.10
N LEU A 642 26.47 38.61 -2.50
CA LEU A 642 25.71 37.70 -3.36
C LEU A 642 26.44 37.52 -4.70
N PRO A 643 26.65 36.27 -5.17
CA PRO A 643 27.18 36.01 -6.51
C PRO A 643 26.32 36.66 -7.59
N ASN A 644 26.93 37.13 -8.67
CA ASN A 644 26.19 37.79 -9.77
C ASN A 644 25.11 36.87 -10.38
N GLN A 645 25.43 35.59 -10.57
CA GLN A 645 24.48 34.59 -11.07
C GLN A 645 23.25 34.44 -10.16
N LEU A 646 23.45 34.50 -8.83
CA LEU A 646 22.34 34.47 -7.88
C LEU A 646 21.51 35.75 -7.97
N LYS A 647 22.14 36.93 -8.04
CA LYS A 647 21.42 38.21 -8.21
C LYS A 647 20.56 38.21 -9.47
N GLU A 648 21.09 37.74 -10.59
CA GLU A 648 20.34 37.60 -11.85
C GLU A 648 19.17 36.63 -11.70
N ASN A 649 19.38 35.48 -11.06
CA ASN A 649 18.33 34.52 -10.78
C ASN A 649 17.21 35.14 -9.90
N LEU A 650 17.56 35.79 -8.79
CA LEU A 650 16.59 36.45 -7.91
C LEU A 650 15.80 37.54 -8.65
N ASN A 651 16.46 38.33 -9.50
CA ASN A 651 15.77 39.32 -10.34
C ASN A 651 14.82 38.68 -11.35
N ASN A 652 15.18 37.54 -11.94
CA ASN A 652 14.31 36.79 -12.84
C ASN A 652 13.12 36.15 -12.13
N ILE A 653 13.28 35.75 -10.86
CA ILE A 653 12.17 35.32 -10.00
C ILE A 653 11.26 36.51 -9.73
N ALA A 654 11.80 37.67 -9.32
CA ALA A 654 11.02 38.87 -9.01
C ALA A 654 10.17 39.37 -10.19
N LYS A 655 10.68 39.29 -11.43
CA LYS A 655 9.94 39.67 -12.65
C LYS A 655 8.65 38.86 -12.88
N GLN A 656 8.53 37.66 -12.29
CA GLN A 656 7.32 36.83 -12.40
C GLN A 656 6.17 37.32 -11.51
N TYR A 657 6.45 38.27 -10.60
CA TYR A 657 5.50 38.82 -9.63
C TYR A 657 5.37 40.33 -9.80
N PRO A 658 4.74 40.81 -10.90
CA PRO A 658 4.77 42.22 -11.30
C PRO A 658 4.04 43.16 -10.33
N LYS A 659 3.16 42.64 -9.45
CA LYS A 659 2.47 43.44 -8.43
C LYS A 659 3.27 43.59 -7.13
N THR A 660 4.59 43.37 -7.19
CA THR A 660 5.50 43.46 -6.05
C THR A 660 6.76 44.23 -6.40
N LYS A 661 7.41 44.81 -5.39
CA LYS A 661 8.75 45.37 -5.46
C LYS A 661 9.68 44.50 -4.63
N PHE A 662 10.72 43.97 -5.27
CA PHE A 662 11.76 43.18 -4.63
C PHE A 662 12.98 44.05 -4.33
N VAL A 663 13.51 43.93 -3.12
CA VAL A 663 14.66 44.71 -2.65
C VAL A 663 15.68 43.78 -2.01
N THR A 664 16.94 43.97 -2.40
CA THR A 664 18.10 43.33 -1.75
C THR A 664 19.00 44.42 -1.21
N SER A 665 19.30 44.38 0.08
CA SER A 665 20.09 45.41 0.75
C SER A 665 21.15 44.75 1.63
N LYS A 666 22.42 45.00 1.31
CA LYS A 666 23.54 44.64 2.20
C LYS A 666 23.70 45.77 3.21
N ILE A 667 23.70 45.42 4.49
CA ILE A 667 23.98 46.36 5.56
C ILE A 667 25.48 46.70 5.49
N VAL A 668 25.77 47.98 5.19
CA VAL A 668 27.14 48.53 5.12
C VAL A 668 27.78 48.36 6.52
N PRO A 669 29.11 48.21 6.65
CA PRO A 669 29.74 48.35 7.96
C PRO A 669 29.34 49.72 8.54
N ASP A 670 28.59 49.72 9.64
CA ASP A 670 27.78 50.79 10.24
C ASP A 670 26.31 50.86 9.74
N VAL A 671 25.42 50.23 10.52
CA VAL A 671 23.95 50.34 10.43
C VAL A 671 23.47 51.80 10.36
N SER A 672 24.14 52.75 11.04
CA SER A 672 23.75 54.16 11.04
C SER A 672 23.90 54.77 9.65
N GLN A 673 24.97 54.44 8.92
CA GLN A 673 25.17 54.87 7.53
C GLN A 673 24.18 54.20 6.58
N TRP A 674 23.77 52.96 6.88
CA TRP A 674 22.73 52.28 6.12
C TRP A 674 21.35 52.97 6.27
N ILE A 675 21.02 53.45 7.47
CA ILE A 675 19.78 54.22 7.74
C ILE A 675 19.75 55.54 6.95
N GLU A 676 20.89 56.16 6.69
CA GLU A 676 21.00 57.38 5.88
C GLU A 676 21.24 57.08 4.39
N GLY A 677 21.35 55.80 4.02
CA GLY A 677 21.82 55.33 2.72
C GLY A 677 20.75 55.20 1.62
N GLY A 678 21.10 54.45 0.56
CA GLY A 678 20.28 54.33 -0.65
C GLY A 678 18.91 53.70 -0.47
N LEU A 679 18.71 52.87 0.57
CA LEU A 679 17.39 52.28 0.87
C LEU A 679 16.39 53.35 1.33
N THR A 680 16.84 54.35 2.09
CA THR A 680 16.00 55.45 2.58
C THR A 680 15.42 56.29 1.45
N ARG A 681 16.11 56.37 0.29
CA ARG A 681 15.54 57.01 -0.92
C ARG A 681 14.41 56.21 -1.56
N LEU A 682 14.37 54.89 -1.33
CA LEU A 682 13.38 54.00 -1.91
C LEU A 682 12.13 53.86 -1.03
N VAL A 683 12.33 53.66 0.29
CA VAL A 683 11.22 53.35 1.21
C VAL A 683 10.94 54.43 2.26
N GLY A 684 11.82 55.42 2.41
CA GLY A 684 11.70 56.48 3.42
C GLY A 684 12.44 56.17 4.73
N GLN A 685 12.77 57.23 5.49
CA GLN A 685 13.65 57.13 6.66
C GLN A 685 12.98 56.41 7.84
N ASP A 686 11.67 56.62 8.05
CA ASP A 686 10.92 56.00 9.13
C ASP A 686 10.83 54.48 8.95
N VAL A 687 10.59 54.03 7.70
CA VAL A 687 10.62 52.61 7.33
C VAL A 687 11.99 51.99 7.60
N THR A 688 13.08 52.63 7.15
CA THR A 688 14.44 52.10 7.34
C THR A 688 14.81 51.96 8.82
N LYS A 689 14.44 52.94 9.67
CA LYS A 689 14.66 52.88 11.13
C LYS A 689 13.83 51.77 11.79
N ALA A 690 12.58 51.62 11.39
CA ALA A 690 11.70 50.58 11.91
C ALA A 690 12.24 49.18 11.55
N LEU A 691 12.63 48.95 10.30
CA LEU A 691 13.24 47.69 9.85
C LEU A 691 14.53 47.37 10.61
N SER A 692 15.40 48.36 10.84
CA SER A 692 16.62 48.18 11.63
C SER A 692 16.32 47.71 13.06
N SER A 693 15.32 48.34 13.68
CA SER A 693 14.93 48.04 15.08
C SER A 693 14.20 46.70 15.20
N GLU A 694 13.24 46.41 14.32
CA GLU A 694 12.41 45.20 14.33
C GLU A 694 13.21 43.94 14.00
N LEU A 695 14.11 44.03 13.02
CA LEU A 695 14.91 42.88 12.56
C LEU A 695 16.24 42.73 13.31
N HIS A 696 16.52 43.63 14.25
CA HIS A 696 17.79 43.71 14.97
C HIS A 696 18.99 43.60 14.02
N LEU A 697 19.02 44.49 13.01
CA LEU A 697 20.03 44.44 11.95
C LEU A 697 21.43 44.73 12.54
N GLU A 698 22.40 43.93 12.12
CA GLU A 698 23.81 44.07 12.49
C GLU A 698 24.67 44.38 11.27
N ASP A 699 25.89 44.85 11.53
CA ASP A 699 26.86 45.14 10.49
C ASP A 699 27.12 43.90 9.62
N ASN A 700 27.14 44.14 8.31
CA ASN A 700 27.30 43.14 7.26
C ASN A 700 26.09 42.25 6.97
N ASP A 701 24.98 42.31 7.71
CA ASP A 701 23.78 41.53 7.39
C ASP A 701 23.30 41.72 5.95
N LEU A 702 22.54 40.75 5.44
CA LEU A 702 21.86 40.85 4.15
C LEU A 702 20.36 40.72 4.34
N LEU A 703 19.65 41.81 4.04
CA LEU A 703 18.21 41.89 4.06
C LEU A 703 17.66 41.74 2.64
N LEU A 704 16.78 40.76 2.43
CA LEU A 704 16.00 40.61 1.21
C LEU A 704 14.52 40.74 1.60
N PHE A 705 13.76 41.57 0.90
CA PHE A 705 12.33 41.68 1.16
C PHE A 705 11.54 42.04 -0.10
N ALA A 706 10.26 41.71 -0.07
CA ALA A 706 9.30 42.15 -1.07
C ALA A 706 8.12 42.85 -0.41
N TYR A 707 7.54 43.84 -1.09
CA TYR A 707 6.31 44.50 -0.68
C TYR A 707 5.40 44.74 -1.89
N GLY A 708 4.09 44.81 -1.67
CA GLY A 708 3.08 45.00 -2.71
C GLY A 708 1.84 44.17 -2.42
N ASP A 709 1.31 43.46 -3.42
CA ASP A 709 0.26 42.48 -3.18
C ASP A 709 0.74 41.35 -2.25
N LYS A 710 -0.01 41.07 -1.18
CA LYS A 710 0.39 40.17 -0.08
C LYS A 710 0.71 38.77 -0.59
N GLU A 711 -0.16 38.20 -1.41
CA GLU A 711 0.01 36.83 -1.90
C GLU A 711 1.20 36.73 -2.85
N GLN A 712 1.32 37.67 -3.81
CA GLN A 712 2.48 37.70 -4.69
C GLN A 712 3.79 37.93 -3.93
N SER A 713 3.79 38.77 -2.88
CA SER A 713 4.95 39.04 -2.04
C SER A 713 5.41 37.79 -1.29
N GLN A 714 4.47 37.05 -0.70
CA GLN A 714 4.73 35.76 -0.04
C GLN A 714 5.28 34.73 -1.04
N LEU A 715 4.62 34.54 -2.19
CA LEU A 715 5.06 33.59 -3.23
C LEU A 715 6.46 33.90 -3.76
N LEU A 716 6.75 35.18 -4.00
CA LEU A 716 8.08 35.65 -4.39
C LEU A 716 9.11 35.29 -3.33
N MET A 717 8.85 35.67 -2.08
CA MET A 717 9.81 35.46 -0.99
C MET A 717 10.01 33.98 -0.66
N GLY A 718 8.99 33.13 -0.84
CA GLY A 718 9.14 31.68 -0.76
C GLY A 718 10.09 31.10 -1.82
N ARG A 719 10.06 31.62 -3.06
CA ARG A 719 11.02 31.23 -4.10
C ARG A 719 12.43 31.77 -3.84
N VAL A 720 12.53 33.02 -3.36
CA VAL A 720 13.81 33.63 -2.95
C VAL A 720 14.45 32.79 -1.84
N ARG A 721 13.68 32.37 -0.84
CA ARG A 721 14.11 31.48 0.26
C ARG A 721 14.79 30.21 -0.25
N VAL A 722 14.15 29.50 -1.19
CA VAL A 722 14.70 28.27 -1.77
C VAL A 722 15.97 28.53 -2.57
N ALA A 723 15.97 29.58 -3.42
CA ALA A 723 17.14 29.96 -4.21
C ALA A 723 18.34 30.36 -3.34
N MET A 724 18.09 31.07 -2.22
CA MET A 724 19.10 31.41 -1.24
C MET A 724 19.69 30.16 -0.59
N ARG A 725 18.85 29.23 -0.11
CA ARG A 725 19.29 27.96 0.49
C ARG A 725 20.17 27.15 -0.48
N GLN A 726 19.73 27.00 -1.74
CA GLN A 726 20.49 26.28 -2.76
C GLN A 726 21.86 26.92 -3.03
N SER A 727 21.94 28.25 -3.08
CA SER A 727 23.22 28.93 -3.25
C SER A 727 24.14 28.76 -2.04
N MET A 728 23.61 28.81 -0.82
CA MET A 728 24.39 28.58 0.41
C MET A 728 24.92 27.14 0.48
N GLU A 729 24.13 26.18 0.01
CA GLU A 729 24.50 24.76 -0.09
C GLU A 729 25.66 24.54 -1.07
N VAL A 730 25.56 25.06 -2.30
CA VAL A 730 26.65 24.97 -3.32
C VAL A 730 27.95 25.60 -2.84
N ARG A 731 27.86 26.61 -1.97
CA ARG A 731 29.02 27.33 -1.41
C ARG A 731 29.58 26.71 -0.13
N GLY A 732 28.99 25.62 0.37
CA GLY A 732 29.40 24.97 1.60
C GLY A 732 29.11 25.78 2.89
N ILE A 733 28.24 26.80 2.81
CA ILE A 733 27.84 27.62 3.96
C ILE A 733 26.70 26.95 4.74
N TYR A 734 25.87 26.19 4.04
CA TYR A 734 24.75 25.47 4.61
C TYR A 734 24.88 23.98 4.28
N THR A 735 24.76 23.13 5.29
CA THR A 735 24.66 21.68 5.09
C THR A 735 23.19 21.30 5.19
N PRO A 736 22.58 20.75 4.12
CA PRO A 736 21.17 20.38 4.13
C PRO A 736 20.92 19.22 5.08
N ASP A 737 19.83 19.32 5.85
CA ASP A 737 19.30 18.18 6.57
C ASP A 737 18.76 17.15 5.55
N THR A 738 19.36 15.97 5.57
CA THR A 738 19.03 14.84 4.69
C THR A 738 17.90 13.97 5.25
N SER A 739 17.40 14.27 6.45
CA SER A 739 16.24 13.60 7.03
C SER A 739 14.97 13.85 6.21
N PHE A 740 14.01 12.93 6.32
CA PHE A 740 12.68 13.10 5.75
C PHE A 740 11.81 13.90 6.70
N SER A 741 11.27 15.02 6.23
CA SER A 741 10.39 15.88 7.00
C SER A 741 9.04 15.98 6.32
N LEU A 742 8.00 15.51 7.03
CA LEU A 742 6.62 15.60 6.59
C LEU A 742 5.88 16.69 7.34
N CYS A 743 4.89 17.31 6.70
CA CYS A 743 3.89 18.13 7.36
C CYS A 743 2.56 18.10 6.61
N TRP A 744 1.48 18.35 7.35
CA TRP A 744 0.15 18.61 6.80
C TRP A 744 -0.04 20.11 6.60
N VAL A 745 -0.60 20.49 5.46
CA VAL A 745 -1.14 21.83 5.21
C VAL A 745 -2.66 21.73 5.18
N LEU A 746 -3.34 22.58 5.95
CA LEU A 746 -4.77 22.52 6.24
C LEU A 746 -5.47 23.83 5.89
N ASP A 747 -6.81 23.84 5.93
CA ASP A 747 -7.61 25.07 5.89
C ASP A 747 -7.38 25.91 4.63
N PHE A 748 -7.15 25.25 3.50
CA PHE A 748 -7.02 25.92 2.21
C PHE A 748 -8.27 26.73 1.87
N PRO A 749 -8.14 27.84 1.12
CA PRO A 749 -9.29 28.53 0.56
C PRO A 749 -10.16 27.57 -0.26
N LEU A 750 -11.47 27.70 -0.20
CA LEU A 750 -12.41 26.91 -0.99
C LEU A 750 -12.36 27.30 -2.47
N LEU A 751 -12.20 28.60 -2.73
CA LEU A 751 -12.26 29.22 -4.05
C LEU A 751 -11.07 30.15 -4.26
N SER A 752 -10.56 30.18 -5.49
CA SER A 752 -9.61 31.18 -5.98
C SER A 752 -10.27 32.06 -7.05
N GLU A 753 -9.76 33.27 -7.26
CA GLU A 753 -10.17 34.09 -8.41
C GLU A 753 -9.81 33.37 -9.72
N GLY A 754 -10.76 33.28 -10.64
CA GLY A 754 -10.55 32.67 -11.95
C GLY A 754 -9.89 33.63 -12.95
N GLU A 755 -9.60 33.13 -14.16
CA GLU A 755 -8.93 33.94 -15.21
C GLU A 755 -9.70 35.23 -15.58
N LYS A 756 -11.02 35.20 -15.46
CA LYS A 756 -11.89 36.35 -15.71
C LYS A 756 -12.30 36.99 -14.39
N GLU A 757 -12.19 38.31 -14.31
CA GLU A 757 -12.62 39.08 -13.14
C GLU A 757 -14.09 38.76 -12.80
N GLY A 758 -14.34 38.43 -11.52
CA GLY A 758 -15.65 38.03 -11.03
C GLY A 758 -16.02 36.56 -11.25
N THR A 759 -15.12 35.74 -11.78
CA THR A 759 -15.25 34.27 -11.82
C THR A 759 -14.43 33.60 -10.73
N PHE A 760 -14.85 32.41 -10.31
CA PHE A 760 -14.15 31.63 -9.28
C PHE A 760 -13.83 30.23 -9.79
N GLU A 761 -12.71 29.71 -9.31
CA GLU A 761 -12.26 28.34 -9.54
C GLU A 761 -12.11 27.63 -8.20
N SER A 762 -12.25 26.30 -8.19
CA SER A 762 -12.01 25.51 -6.99
C SER A 762 -10.51 25.32 -6.77
N VAL A 763 -10.01 25.56 -5.55
CA VAL A 763 -8.58 25.37 -5.24
C VAL A 763 -8.14 23.91 -5.37
N HIS A 764 -8.94 22.97 -4.86
CA HIS A 764 -8.66 21.53 -4.98
C HIS A 764 -9.57 20.85 -5.99
N HIS A 765 -10.86 20.72 -5.68
CA HIS A 765 -11.87 20.20 -6.60
C HIS A 765 -13.28 20.65 -6.18
N PRO A 766 -14.27 20.62 -7.10
CA PRO A 766 -15.64 21.10 -6.85
C PRO A 766 -16.45 20.37 -5.76
N PHE A 767 -15.94 19.25 -5.24
CA PHE A 767 -16.65 18.39 -4.27
C PHE A 767 -16.17 18.57 -2.83
N THR A 768 -15.21 19.47 -2.60
CA THR A 768 -14.62 19.73 -1.28
C THR A 768 -15.61 20.46 -0.38
N ALA A 769 -15.79 19.97 0.84
CA ALA A 769 -16.65 20.60 1.83
C ALA A 769 -16.06 21.93 2.33
N PRO A 770 -16.88 23.00 2.44
CA PRO A 770 -16.49 24.22 3.12
C PRO A 770 -16.25 23.97 4.62
N HIS A 771 -15.44 24.82 5.24
CA HIS A 771 -15.23 24.80 6.68
C HIS A 771 -16.54 25.19 7.40
N PRO A 772 -17.00 24.41 8.42
CA PRO A 772 -18.27 24.68 9.11
C PRO A 772 -18.39 26.10 9.66
N ASP A 773 -17.31 26.63 10.25
CA ASP A 773 -17.27 27.99 10.81
C ASP A 773 -17.50 29.09 9.76
N ASP A 774 -17.23 28.82 8.49
CA ASP A 774 -17.27 29.82 7.41
C ASP A 774 -18.58 29.73 6.60
N MET A 775 -19.49 28.83 6.97
CA MET A 775 -20.79 28.64 6.29
C MET A 775 -21.64 29.91 6.26
N HIS A 776 -21.49 30.80 7.25
CA HIS A 776 -22.19 32.08 7.28
C HIS A 776 -21.79 33.00 6.12
N LEU A 777 -20.52 32.97 5.69
CA LEU A 777 -20.03 33.72 4.52
C LEU A 777 -20.58 33.13 3.22
N LEU A 778 -20.64 31.80 3.15
CA LEU A 778 -21.18 31.07 2.01
C LEU A 778 -22.67 31.39 1.79
N HIS A 779 -23.48 31.34 2.85
CA HIS A 779 -24.91 31.66 2.79
C HIS A 779 -25.17 33.13 2.44
N ALA A 780 -24.33 34.04 2.94
CA ALA A 780 -24.40 35.47 2.61
C ALA A 780 -23.81 35.81 1.22
N GLN A 781 -23.16 34.84 0.56
CA GLN A 781 -22.35 35.03 -0.66
C GLN A 781 -21.41 36.23 -0.58
N LYS A 782 -20.76 36.41 0.58
CA LYS A 782 -19.89 37.54 0.88
C LYS A 782 -18.48 37.07 1.17
N ASP A 783 -17.50 37.82 0.70
CA ASP A 783 -16.07 37.55 0.93
C ASP A 783 -15.69 36.09 0.57
N LEU A 784 -16.22 35.58 -0.54
CA LEU A 784 -16.09 34.18 -0.97
C LEU A 784 -14.64 33.63 -0.93
N PRO A 785 -13.58 34.38 -1.32
CA PRO A 785 -12.20 33.91 -1.22
C PRO A 785 -11.70 33.64 0.20
N LYS A 786 -12.38 34.15 1.24
CA LYS A 786 -12.03 33.91 2.65
C LYS A 786 -12.61 32.63 3.21
N ILE A 787 -13.51 31.97 2.49
CA ILE A 787 -14.13 30.72 2.93
C ILE A 787 -13.07 29.64 2.88
N ARG A 788 -12.72 29.06 4.02
CA ARG A 788 -11.82 27.92 4.11
C ARG A 788 -12.55 26.64 3.72
N SER A 789 -11.77 25.64 3.37
CA SER A 789 -12.22 24.31 3.03
C SER A 789 -11.71 23.29 4.05
N LEU A 790 -12.37 22.12 4.08
CA LEU A 790 -11.87 20.94 4.79
C LEU A 790 -10.90 20.12 3.93
N ALA A 791 -10.12 20.80 3.06
CA ALA A 791 -9.02 20.19 2.32
C ALA A 791 -7.74 20.14 3.15
N TYR A 792 -6.86 19.21 2.78
CA TYR A 792 -5.59 18.98 3.44
C TYR A 792 -4.61 18.30 2.49
N ASP A 793 -3.37 18.77 2.51
CA ASP A 793 -2.28 18.25 1.70
C ASP A 793 -1.15 17.73 2.58
N LEU A 794 -0.56 16.61 2.18
CA LEU A 794 0.61 16.03 2.81
C LEU A 794 1.85 16.40 2.00
N VAL A 795 2.78 17.08 2.67
CA VAL A 795 4.02 17.58 2.08
C VAL A 795 5.18 16.79 2.65
N LEU A 796 6.12 16.41 1.79
CA LEU A 796 7.38 15.75 2.14
C LEU A 796 8.53 16.51 1.49
N ASN A 797 9.45 17.04 2.30
CA ASN A 797 10.66 17.74 1.83
C ASN A 797 10.38 18.88 0.82
N GLY A 798 9.27 19.60 1.00
CA GLY A 798 8.83 20.68 0.11
C GLY A 798 8.11 20.23 -1.17
N GLN A 799 7.71 18.96 -1.24
CA GLN A 799 6.93 18.40 -2.34
C GLN A 799 5.60 17.85 -1.82
N GLU A 800 4.50 18.23 -2.45
CA GLU A 800 3.19 17.63 -2.19
C GLU A 800 3.22 16.15 -2.60
N ILE A 801 3.04 15.23 -1.67
CA ILE A 801 2.99 13.78 -1.94
C ILE A 801 1.58 13.22 -1.86
N GLY A 802 0.60 14.01 -1.41
CA GLY A 802 -0.80 13.65 -1.48
C GLY A 802 -1.70 14.80 -1.05
N GLY A 803 -2.96 14.70 -1.43
CA GLY A 803 -3.97 15.71 -1.17
C GLY A 803 -5.36 15.10 -1.06
N GLY A 804 -6.20 15.70 -0.23
CA GLY A 804 -7.50 15.15 0.14
C GLY A 804 -8.44 16.22 0.68
N SER A 805 -9.69 15.82 0.87
CA SER A 805 -10.68 16.66 1.53
C SER A 805 -11.83 15.83 2.08
N ILE A 806 -12.55 16.42 3.03
CA ILE A 806 -13.92 16.01 3.33
C ILE A 806 -14.81 16.41 2.16
N ARG A 807 -15.71 15.52 1.75
CA ARG A 807 -16.58 15.73 0.60
C ARG A 807 -17.92 16.30 1.02
N ILE A 808 -18.54 17.00 0.08
CA ILE A 808 -19.92 17.42 0.20
C ILE A 808 -20.82 16.21 -0.02
N HIS A 809 -21.59 15.85 1.00
CA HIS A 809 -22.60 14.79 0.92
C HIS A 809 -24.02 15.34 0.68
N ASP A 810 -24.25 16.63 0.97
CA ASP A 810 -25.54 17.30 0.72
C ASP A 810 -25.67 17.72 -0.76
N PRO A 811 -26.65 17.18 -1.51
CA PRO A 811 -26.85 17.54 -2.91
C PRO A 811 -27.20 19.01 -3.14
N ASN A 812 -27.82 19.70 -2.17
CA ASN A 812 -28.16 21.12 -2.32
C ASN A 812 -26.92 22.00 -2.20
N LEU A 813 -26.07 21.73 -1.22
CA LEU A 813 -24.77 22.39 -1.08
C LEU A 813 -23.88 22.13 -2.31
N GLN A 814 -23.85 20.89 -2.81
CA GLN A 814 -23.08 20.55 -4.00
C GLN A 814 -23.55 21.32 -5.24
N LYS A 815 -24.88 21.47 -5.38
CA LYS A 815 -25.51 22.27 -6.43
C LYS A 815 -25.15 23.75 -6.32
N LEU A 816 -25.23 24.33 -5.12
CA LEU A 816 -24.83 25.73 -4.86
C LEU A 816 -23.40 25.99 -5.33
N ILE A 817 -22.46 25.11 -4.98
CA ILE A 817 -21.05 25.29 -5.37
C ILE A 817 -20.85 25.15 -6.89
N ILE A 818 -21.36 24.09 -7.51
CA ILE A 818 -21.14 23.84 -8.94
C ILE A 818 -21.83 24.89 -9.81
N GLN A 819 -23.11 25.15 -9.54
CA GLN A 819 -23.94 26.00 -10.39
C GLN A 819 -23.79 27.48 -10.06
N ASP A 820 -23.86 27.85 -8.78
CA ASP A 820 -23.96 29.26 -8.39
C ASP A 820 -22.61 29.90 -8.17
N LEU A 821 -21.61 29.17 -7.68
CA LEU A 821 -20.25 29.72 -7.46
C LEU A 821 -19.35 29.49 -8.68
N LEU A 822 -19.18 28.23 -9.10
CA LEU A 822 -18.27 27.85 -10.19
C LEU A 822 -18.86 28.06 -11.59
N LYS A 823 -20.17 28.32 -11.70
CA LYS A 823 -20.89 28.55 -12.97
C LYS A 823 -20.72 27.40 -13.98
N LEU A 824 -20.58 26.17 -13.49
CA LEU A 824 -20.45 24.96 -14.31
C LEU A 824 -21.82 24.39 -14.69
N ASP A 825 -21.89 23.68 -15.81
CA ASP A 825 -23.11 22.97 -16.22
C ASP A 825 -23.39 21.80 -15.28
N ILE A 826 -24.44 21.96 -14.48
CA ILE A 826 -24.86 20.96 -13.50
C ILE A 826 -25.35 19.65 -14.14
N THR A 827 -25.80 19.68 -15.40
CA THR A 827 -26.29 18.49 -16.09
C THR A 827 -25.19 17.44 -16.29
N GLU A 828 -23.94 17.88 -16.33
CA GLU A 828 -22.79 17.00 -16.39
C GLU A 828 -22.56 16.20 -15.10
N PHE A 829 -23.18 16.62 -13.99
CA PHE A 829 -23.05 16.01 -12.67
C PHE A 829 -24.33 15.33 -12.17
N ASN A 830 -25.35 15.17 -13.02
CA ASN A 830 -26.63 14.59 -12.62
C ASN A 830 -26.50 13.22 -11.97
N HIS A 831 -25.65 12.32 -12.52
CA HIS A 831 -25.42 10.99 -11.94
C HIS A 831 -24.84 11.05 -10.52
N MET A 832 -23.97 12.04 -10.26
CA MET A 832 -23.39 12.24 -8.94
C MET A 832 -24.41 12.85 -7.98
N LEU A 833 -25.17 13.86 -8.40
CA LEU A 833 -26.21 14.47 -7.58
C LEU A 833 -27.32 13.48 -7.22
N ASP A 834 -27.69 12.59 -8.14
CA ASP A 834 -28.65 11.52 -7.88
C ASP A 834 -28.10 10.49 -6.89
N ALA A 835 -26.80 10.19 -6.95
CA ALA A 835 -26.13 9.37 -5.94
C ALA A 835 -26.16 10.07 -4.56
N LEU A 836 -25.87 11.38 -4.50
CA LEU A 836 -25.93 12.15 -3.25
C LEU A 836 -27.35 12.12 -2.62
N ARG A 837 -28.38 12.30 -3.45
CA ARG A 837 -29.80 12.22 -3.04
C ARG A 837 -30.24 10.85 -2.56
N SER A 838 -29.51 9.80 -2.91
CA SER A 838 -29.85 8.41 -2.57
C SER A 838 -29.45 8.01 -1.14
N GLY A 839 -29.08 8.99 -0.29
CA GLY A 839 -28.63 8.77 1.08
C GLY A 839 -27.11 8.66 1.18
N CYS A 840 -26.39 9.67 0.68
CA CYS A 840 -24.93 9.70 0.79
C CYS A 840 -24.47 9.97 2.24
N PRO A 841 -23.61 9.12 2.82
CA PRO A 841 -23.06 9.38 4.14
C PRO A 841 -22.06 10.55 4.09
N PRO A 842 -21.81 11.25 5.20
CA PRO A 842 -20.62 12.07 5.34
C PRO A 842 -19.39 11.22 5.03
N HIS A 843 -18.49 11.71 4.18
CA HIS A 843 -17.34 10.95 3.73
C HIS A 843 -16.17 11.87 3.39
N GLY A 844 -14.98 11.30 3.38
CA GLY A 844 -13.76 12.01 3.04
C GLY A 844 -12.68 11.04 2.61
N GLY A 845 -11.65 11.58 1.96
CA GLY A 845 -10.54 10.76 1.52
C GLY A 845 -9.36 11.55 1.02
N ILE A 846 -8.38 10.82 0.51
CA ILE A 846 -7.07 11.34 0.12
C ILE A 846 -6.49 10.48 -0.98
N ALA A 847 -5.68 11.10 -1.86
CA ALA A 847 -4.89 10.39 -2.83
C ALA A 847 -3.39 10.69 -2.59
N LEU A 848 -2.56 9.64 -2.49
CA LEU A 848 -1.11 9.78 -2.44
C LEU A 848 -0.50 9.54 -3.83
N GLY A 849 0.37 10.44 -4.29
CA GLY A 849 1.17 10.27 -5.50
C GLY A 849 2.31 9.28 -5.27
N ILE A 850 2.09 8.01 -5.63
CA ILE A 850 3.01 6.90 -5.34
C ILE A 850 4.36 7.08 -6.04
N ASP A 851 4.34 7.54 -7.28
CA ASP A 851 5.56 7.72 -8.07
C ASP A 851 6.46 8.79 -7.43
N ARG A 852 5.88 9.88 -6.93
CA ARG A 852 6.60 10.95 -6.25
C ARG A 852 7.12 10.51 -4.88
N LEU A 853 6.29 9.84 -4.09
CA LEU A 853 6.68 9.28 -2.80
C LEU A 853 7.91 8.37 -2.93
N LEU A 854 7.87 7.45 -3.91
CA LEU A 854 8.96 6.51 -4.15
C LEU A 854 10.21 7.19 -4.71
N ALA A 855 10.07 8.20 -5.56
CA ALA A 855 11.23 8.95 -6.06
C ALA A 855 11.99 9.62 -4.92
N ILE A 856 11.26 10.22 -3.97
CA ILE A 856 11.84 10.84 -2.77
C ILE A 856 12.47 9.77 -1.86
N MET A 857 11.77 8.66 -1.59
CA MET A 857 12.32 7.55 -0.77
C MET A 857 13.61 6.96 -1.35
N CYS A 858 13.65 6.76 -2.66
CA CYS A 858 14.81 6.20 -3.36
C CYS A 858 15.90 7.23 -3.66
N ASN A 859 15.69 8.50 -3.30
CA ASN A 859 16.59 9.62 -3.56
C ASN A 859 16.98 9.74 -5.06
N VAL A 860 15.97 9.73 -5.93
CA VAL A 860 16.13 9.91 -7.38
C VAL A 860 15.49 11.22 -7.84
N GLU A 861 16.13 11.89 -8.79
CA GLU A 861 15.69 13.22 -9.27
C GLU A 861 14.40 13.16 -10.10
N SER A 862 14.14 12.04 -10.78
CA SER A 862 12.95 11.86 -11.61
C SER A 862 12.13 10.65 -11.21
N ILE A 863 10.81 10.80 -11.24
CA ILE A 863 9.87 9.70 -11.05
C ILE A 863 10.01 8.60 -12.11
N ARG A 864 10.65 8.90 -13.24
CA ARG A 864 10.95 7.91 -14.29
C ARG A 864 11.82 6.77 -13.78
N ASP A 865 12.68 6.98 -12.79
CA ASP A 865 13.55 5.93 -12.23
C ASP A 865 12.85 5.03 -11.20
N VAL A 866 11.57 5.30 -10.89
CA VAL A 866 10.70 4.41 -10.10
C VAL A 866 9.53 3.85 -10.89
N ILE A 867 9.51 4.07 -12.21
CA ILE A 867 8.53 3.54 -13.17
C ILE A 867 9.26 2.60 -14.13
N ALA A 868 8.71 1.41 -14.39
CA ALA A 868 9.38 0.41 -15.21
C ALA A 868 9.61 0.91 -16.65
N PHE A 869 8.56 1.41 -17.30
CA PHE A 869 8.57 1.90 -18.68
C PHE A 869 7.92 3.30 -18.77
N PRO A 870 8.64 4.36 -18.41
CA PRO A 870 8.12 5.72 -18.40
C PRO A 870 8.13 6.35 -19.80
N LYS A 871 7.39 7.45 -19.97
CA LYS A 871 7.50 8.33 -21.14
C LYS A 871 8.65 9.32 -20.96
N GLY A 872 9.32 9.67 -22.06
CA GLY A 872 10.36 10.70 -22.11
C GLY A 872 9.81 12.10 -21.83
N PHE A 873 10.70 13.10 -21.82
CA PHE A 873 10.31 14.50 -21.61
C PHE A 873 9.35 15.03 -22.69
N ASP A 874 9.46 14.49 -23.89
CA ASP A 874 8.58 14.77 -25.03
C ASP A 874 7.24 14.01 -24.98
N GLY A 875 6.94 13.31 -23.87
CA GLY A 875 5.71 12.53 -23.71
C GLY A 875 5.69 11.21 -24.49
N LYS A 876 6.78 10.85 -25.17
CA LYS A 876 6.85 9.66 -26.03
C LYS A 876 7.42 8.45 -25.31
N ASP A 877 7.00 7.27 -25.74
CA ASP A 877 7.66 6.02 -25.40
C ASP A 877 8.83 5.81 -26.37
N HIS A 878 10.07 5.97 -25.88
CA HIS A 878 11.26 5.84 -26.72
C HIS A 878 11.60 4.39 -27.07
N LEU A 879 11.07 3.43 -26.29
CA LEU A 879 11.25 2.00 -26.51
C LEU A 879 10.37 1.52 -27.67
N SER A 880 9.06 1.81 -27.61
CA SER A 880 8.10 1.36 -28.63
C SER A 880 7.89 2.37 -29.76
N LYS A 881 8.45 3.59 -29.62
CA LYS A 881 8.24 4.75 -30.50
C LYS A 881 6.80 5.28 -30.49
N ALA A 882 6.00 4.96 -29.47
CA ALA A 882 4.65 5.46 -29.31
C ALA A 882 4.62 6.96 -28.88
N PRO A 883 3.58 7.72 -29.25
CA PRO A 883 2.42 7.34 -30.08
C PRO A 883 2.79 7.17 -31.57
N MET A 884 2.03 6.34 -32.27
CA MET A 884 2.21 6.03 -33.70
C MET A 884 0.91 6.33 -34.48
N PRO A 885 1.00 6.63 -35.79
CA PRO A 885 -0.19 6.76 -36.63
C PRO A 885 -0.94 5.42 -36.72
N ILE A 886 -2.26 5.50 -36.71
CA ILE A 886 -3.16 4.35 -36.98
C ILE A 886 -3.49 4.27 -38.48
N THR A 887 -3.91 3.08 -38.91
CA THR A 887 -4.27 2.78 -40.30
C THR A 887 -5.59 3.45 -40.70
N GLU A 888 -5.83 3.64 -42.00
CA GLU A 888 -7.11 4.16 -42.51
C GLU A 888 -8.31 3.27 -42.13
N ALA A 889 -8.12 1.94 -42.12
CA ALA A 889 -9.17 1.01 -41.71
C ALA A 889 -9.56 1.19 -40.22
N GLU A 890 -8.60 1.48 -39.34
CA GLU A 890 -8.88 1.81 -37.93
C GLU A 890 -9.60 3.16 -37.81
N LYS A 891 -9.21 4.14 -38.63
CA LYS A 891 -9.90 5.45 -38.66
C LYS A 891 -11.36 5.31 -39.06
N GLU A 892 -11.65 4.53 -40.10
CA GLU A 892 -13.02 4.22 -40.53
C GLU A 892 -13.81 3.50 -39.43
N LEU A 893 -13.22 2.48 -38.79
CA LEU A 893 -13.85 1.73 -37.71
C LEU A 893 -14.28 2.62 -36.53
N TYR A 894 -13.49 3.66 -36.22
CA TYR A 894 -13.76 4.60 -35.14
C TYR A 894 -14.45 5.90 -35.61
N ASN A 895 -14.74 6.05 -36.90
CA ASN A 895 -15.37 7.25 -37.48
C ASN A 895 -14.56 8.53 -37.19
N ILE A 896 -13.24 8.47 -37.33
CA ILE A 896 -12.33 9.59 -37.07
C ILE A 896 -11.63 10.03 -38.36
N GLU A 897 -11.50 11.34 -38.55
CA GLU A 897 -10.79 11.95 -39.66
C GLU A 897 -9.71 12.88 -39.10
N ILE A 898 -8.50 12.82 -39.66
CA ILE A 898 -7.40 13.71 -39.26
C ILE A 898 -7.48 14.98 -40.08
N LYS A 899 -7.78 16.10 -39.42
CA LYS A 899 -7.61 17.42 -40.05
C LYS A 899 -6.13 17.78 -40.08
N VAL A 900 -5.52 17.71 -41.26
CA VAL A 900 -4.19 18.26 -41.47
C VAL A 900 -4.34 19.78 -41.51
N PRO A 901 -3.69 20.56 -40.63
CA PRO A 901 -3.74 22.00 -40.72
C PRO A 901 -3.15 22.45 -42.06
N GLU A 902 -3.89 23.27 -42.82
CA GLU A 902 -3.38 23.88 -44.05
C GLU A 902 -2.08 24.63 -43.72
N LYS A 903 -0.99 24.32 -44.43
CA LYS A 903 0.24 25.10 -44.33
C LYS A 903 -0.12 26.55 -44.67
N VAL A 904 -0.01 27.45 -43.70
CA VAL A 904 -0.05 28.89 -43.95
C VAL A 904 1.11 29.20 -44.89
N THR A 905 0.80 29.33 -46.18
CA THR A 905 1.71 29.93 -47.15
C THR A 905 1.78 31.41 -46.83
N GLU A 906 2.84 31.81 -46.12
CA GLU A 906 3.23 33.22 -46.05
C GLU A 906 3.36 33.74 -47.48
N LYS A 907 2.43 34.61 -47.88
CA LYS A 907 2.58 35.43 -49.07
C LYS A 907 3.75 36.38 -48.82
N VAL A 908 4.93 36.01 -49.29
CA VAL A 908 6.02 36.96 -49.50
C VAL A 908 5.56 37.91 -50.61
N THR A 909 5.17 39.11 -50.22
CA THR A 909 5.05 40.24 -51.15
C THR A 909 6.46 40.66 -51.57
N GLU A 910 6.94 40.13 -52.69
CA GLU A 910 8.10 40.68 -53.38
C GLU A 910 7.68 41.93 -54.17
N THR A 911 7.96 43.10 -53.60
CA THR A 911 8.22 44.31 -54.40
C THR A 911 9.54 44.11 -55.12
N GLY A 912 9.49 44.06 -56.45
CA GLY A 912 10.64 43.69 -57.29
C GLY A 912 11.81 44.66 -57.26
N ASN A 913 12.99 44.16 -57.62
CA ASN A 913 13.74 44.70 -58.75
C ASN A 913 14.91 43.80 -59.18
N SER A 914 14.96 43.60 -60.50
CA SER A 914 16.13 43.53 -61.38
C SER A 914 17.21 42.43 -61.28
N SER A 915 17.46 41.88 -62.48
CA SER A 915 18.74 41.59 -63.15
C SER A 915 19.31 40.16 -63.14
N SER A 916 18.90 39.41 -64.17
CA SER A 916 19.71 38.84 -65.27
C SER A 916 21.02 38.08 -64.99
N LYS A 917 21.06 36.82 -65.49
CA LYS A 917 21.96 36.24 -66.53
C LYS A 917 22.05 34.71 -66.36
N SER A 918 21.49 33.92 -67.29
CA SER A 918 22.21 33.13 -68.35
C SER A 918 23.23 32.13 -67.78
N ALA A 919 23.33 30.86 -68.16
CA ALA A 919 22.70 30.00 -69.16
C ALA A 919 23.11 28.54 -68.85
N GLU A 920 22.34 27.58 -69.35
CA GLU A 920 22.75 26.27 -69.88
C GLU A 920 23.87 25.46 -69.17
N ASN A 921 23.55 24.26 -68.66
CA ASN A 921 23.65 23.06 -69.50
C ASN A 921 23.06 21.78 -68.86
N THR A 922 22.55 20.98 -69.77
CA THR A 922 22.05 19.60 -69.74
C THR A 922 22.71 18.63 -68.76
N ASN A 923 21.91 17.70 -68.19
CA ASN A 923 22.41 16.37 -67.89
C ASN A 923 21.30 15.31 -68.06
N THR A 924 21.56 14.38 -68.97
CA THR A 924 20.78 13.17 -69.23
C THR A 924 21.16 12.05 -68.26
N SER A 925 20.12 11.34 -67.82
CA SER A 925 20.03 9.89 -67.61
C SER A 925 20.88 9.17 -66.54
N LEU A 926 20.12 8.62 -65.59
CA LEU A 926 20.07 7.21 -65.15
C LEU A 926 21.20 6.64 -64.26
N ASN A 927 20.74 6.35 -63.04
CA ASN A 927 20.78 5.06 -62.35
C ASN A 927 21.77 4.82 -61.20
N GLU A 928 21.16 4.20 -60.19
CA GLU A 928 21.68 3.36 -59.11
C GLU A 928 22.12 4.01 -57.78
N SER A 929 21.16 3.90 -56.85
CA SER A 929 21.28 3.30 -55.51
C SER A 929 22.23 3.90 -54.48
N GLY A 930 21.60 4.28 -53.36
CA GLY A 930 22.15 4.01 -52.03
C GLY A 930 22.88 5.19 -51.39
N THR A 931 22.11 6.14 -50.85
CA THR A 931 22.66 7.15 -49.93
C THR A 931 22.17 6.93 -48.50
N THR A 932 23.14 6.53 -47.70
CA THR A 932 23.36 6.91 -46.32
C THR A 932 23.31 8.44 -46.15
N GLU A 933 23.07 8.85 -44.91
CA GLU A 933 23.58 10.05 -44.25
C GLU A 933 22.71 11.33 -44.18
N THR A 934 22.35 11.61 -42.92
CA THR A 934 22.60 12.87 -42.20
C THR A 934 21.67 14.05 -42.50
N ILE A 935 20.69 14.26 -41.61
CA ILE A 935 20.11 15.59 -41.41
C ILE A 935 20.43 16.07 -40.00
N LYS A 936 21.25 17.11 -40.00
CA LYS A 936 21.61 17.99 -38.89
C LYS A 936 20.38 18.56 -38.20
N ALA A 937 20.51 18.68 -36.88
CA ALA A 937 19.68 19.47 -36.01
C ALA A 937 19.57 20.93 -36.46
N MET A 938 18.36 21.49 -36.35
CA MET A 938 18.12 22.91 -36.09
C MET A 938 16.87 23.06 -35.23
N SER A 939 17.09 23.78 -34.11
CA SER A 939 16.17 24.33 -33.09
C SER A 939 15.26 23.38 -32.33
#